data_AF-A0ABD1I8P9-F1
#
_entry.id   AF-A0ABD1I8P9-F1
#
_cell.length_a   1.000
_cell.length_b   1.000
_cell.length_c   1.000
_cell.angle_alpha   90.00
_cell.angle_beta   90.00
_cell.angle_gamma   90.00
#
_symmetry.space_group_name_H-M   'P 1'
#
loop_
_entity.id
_entity.type
_entity.pdbx_description
1 polymer ?
#
loop_
_entity_poly.entity_id
_entity_poly.type
_entity_poly.pdbx_seq_one_letter_code
_entity_poly.pdbx_strand_id
1 'polypeptide(L)'
;MVSIGFRALALRNHKSHNSSQNCLIADQGKISFTRRKMGRKGSKKDIGFHRNDSNMDDSGGAPGATGRARNFSRDKGGAASQAESQASFVRKQVDPETAKYFSEITNVIEGTEVDMEERSVICGTALEEARGKEVELATDYIISHTMQTLLEGCTLDRLCSFLRSSAHEFSQICMDRSGSHVAETALKSLARHLEDAENHPIIEETLSVLCEAIVANPVDIMCNCYGSHVLRRLLCLCKGVPMDSLEFHSTNPSVVLAERLNLRSSHADGHNAPQNQPFPNQLKFLISEMVDPSRADMATLQANQYSSLVLQTALKLLAGQKEELFHLIPILLGCPTDAESEESFIEVKTAKKVRRLVEENAYSHLMEVILAVVPDTIYNDIFTKIFKNSLFRLSSHFCGNFVIQALISHARGQEHIKLIFEELGPKFRDLLELGRAGVVAALVASSQKLQGNQHECCQALADAVCLRDESSVCIVPRLLFLENYLYSVDKENWSWPSGLKMHVLGSLMLQSIFRYPSEFIKSFINSITSLEDKHVLEASKDPAGSRVIEAFLISSISAKQKYKIVAKLRGHFGELAVLPSGAFTIEKCFNACNMSMKETIVSELLSFQEELSKSRQGPYLLKKLDVEGFARRPEQWRSRLTSKESVFNEFYEVFGQKDAKSSRGGNFLSDSYKNTQAEKFKGIRKEIDDGLSSGFISKSGTPFLAHQGSTKVKKSGDQKSKVRGFSQDNNDDFSKSKKHKTSKDGESAKNEKKRRKKDGLSESLNKKRKAGISD
;
A
#
# COMPACT_ATOMS: atom_id res chain seq x y z
N MET A 1 -1.45 19.87 8.25
CA MET A 1 -2.14 19.92 6.94
C MET A 1 -2.11 18.55 6.28
N VAL A 2 -3.18 17.74 6.40
CA VAL A 2 -3.40 16.57 5.54
C VAL A 2 -4.90 16.44 5.31
N SER A 3 -5.35 16.56 4.07
CA SER A 3 -6.73 16.25 3.68
C SER A 3 -6.69 15.19 2.59
N ILE A 4 -7.32 14.04 2.86
CA ILE A 4 -7.25 12.86 2.00
C ILE A 4 -8.31 12.96 0.90
N GLY A 5 -7.88 12.68 -0.34
CA GLY A 5 -8.66 11.80 -1.23
C GLY A 5 -9.99 12.28 -1.80
N PHE A 6 -10.05 13.46 -2.42
CA PHE A 6 -11.07 13.72 -3.46
C PHE A 6 -10.42 14.22 -4.76
N ARG A 7 -10.23 13.29 -5.71
CA ARG A 7 -10.15 13.58 -7.15
C ARG A 7 -11.05 12.61 -7.91
N ALA A 8 -12.36 12.78 -7.73
CA ALA A 8 -13.30 12.41 -8.78
C ALA A 8 -12.95 13.23 -10.04
N LEU A 9 -12.84 12.56 -11.18
CA LEU A 9 -12.66 13.23 -12.47
C LEU A 9 -13.93 14.00 -12.81
N ALA A 10 -13.86 15.33 -12.81
CA ALA A 10 -14.94 16.16 -13.28
C ALA A 10 -15.18 15.91 -14.78
N LEU A 11 -16.39 15.50 -15.13
CA LEU A 11 -16.87 15.33 -16.50
C LEU A 11 -16.70 16.65 -17.31
N ARG A 12 -15.62 16.73 -18.09
CA ARG A 12 -15.47 17.77 -19.12
C ARG A 12 -16.31 17.39 -20.32
N ASN A 13 -17.52 17.95 -20.39
CA ASN A 13 -18.35 17.92 -21.60
C ASN A 13 -17.65 18.64 -22.77
N HIS A 14 -16.89 17.89 -23.56
CA HIS A 14 -16.45 18.35 -24.87
C HIS A 14 -17.61 18.23 -25.87
N LYS A 15 -18.28 19.35 -26.15
CA LYS A 15 -19.12 19.49 -27.34
C LYS A 15 -18.23 19.60 -28.57
N SER A 16 -18.27 18.61 -29.46
CA SER A 16 -17.80 18.73 -30.84
C SER A 16 -19.00 18.77 -31.80
N HIS A 17 -19.03 19.77 -32.67
CA HIS A 17 -19.99 19.84 -33.77
C HIS A 17 -19.77 18.72 -34.78
N ASN A 18 -20.84 18.30 -35.47
CA ASN A 18 -20.76 17.81 -36.84
C ASN A 18 -21.85 18.48 -37.70
N SER A 19 -21.51 18.82 -38.94
CA SER A 19 -22.39 19.35 -39.99
C SER A 19 -23.23 18.23 -40.62
N SER A 20 -24.53 18.43 -40.89
CA SER A 20 -25.09 18.80 -42.23
C SER A 20 -24.71 17.80 -43.33
N GLN A 21 -25.59 17.13 -44.08
CA GLN A 21 -26.90 17.45 -44.70
C GLN A 21 -27.73 16.14 -44.87
N ASN A 22 -29.02 16.02 -45.24
CA ASN A 22 -30.16 16.88 -45.65
C ASN A 22 -31.48 16.17 -45.15
N CYS A 23 -32.75 16.43 -45.52
CA CYS A 23 -33.44 17.28 -46.49
C CYS A 23 -34.82 17.71 -45.90
N LEU A 24 -35.18 19.01 -46.00
CA LEU A 24 -36.48 19.63 -46.40
C LEU A 24 -37.82 19.07 -45.83
N ILE A 25 -38.84 19.86 -45.39
CA ILE A 25 -39.36 21.17 -45.87
C ILE A 25 -39.98 22.00 -44.70
N ALA A 26 -39.67 23.32 -44.66
CA ALA A 26 -40.44 24.52 -44.18
C ALA A 26 -41.19 24.57 -42.81
N ASP A 27 -41.38 25.72 -42.13
CA ASP A 27 -40.95 27.11 -42.37
C ASP A 27 -40.83 27.95 -41.06
N GLN A 28 -40.08 29.07 -41.14
CA GLN A 28 -40.04 30.32 -40.33
C GLN A 28 -40.44 30.35 -38.82
N GLY A 29 -39.73 31.04 -37.92
CA GLY A 29 -38.78 32.14 -38.17
C GLY A 29 -37.85 32.56 -36.99
N LYS A 30 -37.12 33.64 -37.23
CA LYS A 30 -35.84 34.06 -36.60
C LYS A 30 -35.94 34.62 -35.17
N ILE A 31 -34.86 34.51 -34.38
CA ILE A 31 -34.20 35.60 -33.63
C ILE A 31 -32.72 35.24 -33.37
N SER A 32 -31.83 36.24 -33.35
CA SER A 32 -30.36 36.10 -33.36
C SER A 32 -29.65 36.56 -32.08
N PHE A 33 -28.44 36.03 -31.87
CA PHE A 33 -27.54 36.31 -30.73
C PHE A 33 -26.83 37.67 -30.76
N THR A 34 -26.59 38.24 -29.56
CA THR A 34 -25.35 38.96 -29.15
C THR A 34 -25.29 38.97 -27.61
N ARG A 35 -24.38 38.33 -26.87
CA ARG A 35 -22.88 38.34 -26.82
C ARG A 35 -22.28 39.63 -26.22
N ARG A 36 -21.84 39.62 -24.93
CA ARG A 36 -20.44 39.93 -24.50
C ARG A 36 -20.17 39.99 -22.97
N LYS A 37 -19.07 39.30 -22.59
CA LYS A 37 -17.99 39.66 -21.64
C LYS A 37 -18.25 39.95 -20.14
N MET A 38 -17.48 39.21 -19.32
CA MET A 38 -17.21 39.43 -17.89
C MET A 38 -16.27 40.62 -17.60
N GLY A 39 -16.42 41.21 -16.41
CA GLY A 39 -15.51 42.19 -15.76
C GLY A 39 -15.01 41.71 -14.39
N ARG A 40 -13.99 42.39 -13.83
CA ARG A 40 -13.18 41.98 -12.64
C ARG A 40 -13.55 42.71 -11.33
N LYS A 41 -13.00 42.19 -10.21
CA LYS A 41 -12.87 42.75 -8.83
C LYS A 41 -14.15 42.66 -7.98
N GLY A 42 -14.09 42.58 -6.64
CA GLY A 42 -12.96 42.47 -5.69
C GLY A 42 -13.33 43.02 -4.29
N SER A 43 -12.57 42.67 -3.23
CA SER A 43 -12.76 43.05 -1.79
C SER A 43 -14.08 42.59 -1.13
N LYS A 44 -14.15 42.02 0.10
CA LYS A 44 -13.54 42.32 1.41
C LYS A 44 -14.25 43.47 2.16
N LYS A 45 -15.21 43.16 3.05
CA LYS A 45 -15.25 43.58 4.48
C LYS A 45 -16.57 43.25 5.21
N ASP A 46 -16.40 42.84 6.47
CA ASP A 46 -17.09 43.25 7.72
C ASP A 46 -18.57 43.65 7.67
N ILE A 47 -19.41 42.93 8.43
CA ILE A 47 -20.74 43.39 8.87
C ILE A 47 -20.72 43.51 10.40
N GLY A 48 -20.94 44.72 10.90
CA GLY A 48 -21.17 45.01 12.32
C GLY A 48 -22.66 45.05 12.66
N PHE A 49 -22.99 44.81 13.93
CA PHE A 49 -24.33 44.90 14.51
C PHE A 49 -24.87 46.35 14.51
N HIS A 50 -26.17 46.55 14.28
CA HIS A 50 -27.08 46.95 15.36
C HIS A 50 -28.59 46.83 15.04
N ARG A 51 -29.40 46.81 16.11
CA ARG A 51 -30.87 46.71 16.17
C ARG A 51 -31.60 48.02 15.80
N ASN A 52 -32.84 47.90 15.32
CA ASN A 52 -34.12 48.34 15.95
C ASN A 52 -35.29 47.96 15.00
N ASP A 53 -36.40 47.36 15.45
CA ASP A 53 -37.60 47.99 16.05
C ASP A 53 -38.23 49.09 15.15
N SER A 54 -39.54 49.13 14.85
CA SER A 54 -40.71 48.31 15.25
C SER A 54 -41.95 48.60 14.34
N ASN A 55 -43.13 48.02 14.68
CA ASN A 55 -44.52 48.33 14.20
C ASN A 55 -44.94 47.69 12.85
N MET A 56 -45.99 46.83 12.78
CA MET A 56 -47.46 47.07 12.89
C MET A 56 -48.06 47.79 11.66
N ASP A 57 -49.17 47.42 11.01
CA ASP A 57 -50.28 46.46 11.25
C ASP A 57 -50.80 45.93 9.87
N ASP A 58 -51.20 44.67 9.66
CA ASP A 58 -52.49 43.97 9.93
C ASP A 58 -53.57 44.08 8.81
N SER A 59 -54.51 43.12 8.76
CA SER A 59 -55.60 42.88 7.78
C SER A 59 -55.18 42.18 6.47
N GLY A 60 -55.81 41.10 6.00
CA GLY A 60 -56.90 40.27 6.54
C GLY A 60 -57.69 39.56 5.41
N GLY A 61 -58.04 38.27 5.56
CA GLY A 61 -58.90 37.57 4.56
C GLY A 61 -58.69 36.06 4.39
N ALA A 62 -59.36 35.25 5.22
CA ALA A 62 -59.60 33.80 5.02
C ALA A 62 -61.00 33.60 4.33
N PRO A 63 -61.60 32.39 4.09
CA PRO A 63 -61.34 31.07 4.72
C PRO A 63 -61.46 29.79 3.83
N GLY A 64 -61.23 28.61 4.43
CA GLY A 64 -61.65 27.28 3.94
C GLY A 64 -60.51 26.29 3.64
N ALA A 65 -59.91 25.60 4.62
CA ALA A 65 -60.32 24.28 5.16
C ALA A 65 -60.30 23.13 4.09
N THR A 66 -59.55 22.03 4.23
CA THR A 66 -59.57 21.10 5.38
C THR A 66 -58.39 20.09 5.42
N GLY A 67 -57.89 19.78 6.63
CA GLY A 67 -57.34 18.47 7.03
C GLY A 67 -55.90 18.06 6.61
N ARG A 68 -55.13 17.32 7.42
CA ARG A 68 -55.26 16.97 8.85
C ARG A 68 -53.92 16.39 9.35
N ALA A 69 -53.30 17.00 10.35
CA ALA A 69 -52.22 16.40 11.13
C ALA A 69 -52.63 16.40 12.61
N ARG A 70 -52.46 15.28 13.32
CA ARG A 70 -52.78 15.15 14.75
C ARG A 70 -51.52 14.84 15.53
N ASN A 71 -51.15 15.74 16.44
CA ASN A 71 -50.26 15.44 17.55
C ASN A 71 -51.00 14.57 18.58
N PHE A 72 -50.25 13.80 19.36
CA PHE A 72 -50.63 13.47 20.73
C PHE A 72 -49.40 13.58 21.65
N SER A 73 -49.49 14.49 22.62
CA SER A 73 -48.65 14.49 23.83
C SER A 73 -49.05 13.28 24.69
N ARG A 74 -48.15 12.61 25.42
CA ARG A 74 -47.64 12.89 26.79
C ARG A 74 -46.69 11.71 27.12
N ASP A 75 -45.82 11.70 28.13
CA ASP A 75 -45.93 12.21 29.49
C ASP A 75 -44.56 12.44 30.17
N LYS A 76 -44.58 13.09 31.34
CA LYS A 76 -43.43 13.10 32.28
C LYS A 76 -43.64 12.01 33.35
N GLY A 77 -42.69 11.09 33.48
CA GLY A 77 -42.57 10.13 34.58
C GLY A 77 -41.10 9.77 34.76
N GLY A 78 -40.58 9.85 35.98
CA GLY A 78 -39.13 9.90 36.20
C GLY A 78 -38.43 8.56 36.35
N ALA A 79 -37.19 8.50 35.86
CA ALA A 79 -36.10 7.75 36.48
C ALA A 79 -34.81 8.54 36.18
N ALA A 80 -34.23 9.18 37.19
CA ALA A 80 -32.98 9.91 37.03
C ALA A 80 -31.81 8.92 37.10
N SER A 81 -31.23 8.58 35.95
CA SER A 81 -29.83 8.15 35.87
C SER A 81 -28.97 9.36 35.54
N GLN A 82 -27.86 9.53 36.26
CA GLN A 82 -26.96 10.67 36.09
C GLN A 82 -26.15 10.52 34.80
N ALA A 83 -26.69 11.02 33.69
CA ALA A 83 -25.87 11.38 32.54
C ALA A 83 -25.25 12.76 32.83
N GLU A 84 -24.09 12.78 33.48
CA GLU A 84 -23.25 13.98 33.51
C GLU A 84 -22.84 14.30 32.07
N SER A 85 -23.43 15.35 31.51
CA SER A 85 -22.96 15.92 30.25
C SER A 85 -21.55 16.48 30.51
N GLN A 86 -20.51 15.76 30.05
CA GLN A 86 -19.13 16.25 30.15
C GLN A 86 -19.09 17.68 29.59
N ALA A 87 -18.74 18.63 30.45
CA ALA A 87 -18.52 19.99 30.02
C ALA A 87 -17.40 19.97 28.98
N SER A 88 -17.59 20.71 27.88
CA SER A 88 -16.56 20.84 26.84
C SER A 88 -15.25 21.27 27.47
N PHE A 89 -14.21 20.43 27.37
CA PHE A 89 -12.90 20.72 27.96
C PHE A 89 -12.40 22.10 27.53
N VAL A 90 -12.28 23.01 28.50
CA VAL A 90 -11.72 24.35 28.29
C VAL A 90 -10.23 24.26 28.59
N ARG A 91 -9.40 24.38 27.54
CA ARG A 91 -7.95 24.49 27.72
C ARG A 91 -7.63 25.63 28.68
N LYS A 92 -6.89 25.31 29.74
CA LYS A 92 -6.30 26.34 30.61
C LYS A 92 -5.19 27.05 29.83
N GLN A 93 -5.05 28.35 30.08
CA GLN A 93 -4.02 29.15 29.43
C GLN A 93 -2.72 28.99 30.22
N VAL A 94 -1.65 28.56 29.54
CA VAL A 94 -0.30 28.48 30.13
C VAL A 94 0.16 29.90 30.50
N ASP A 95 0.72 30.04 31.71
CA ASP A 95 1.21 31.33 32.20
C ASP A 95 2.42 31.84 31.37
N PRO A 96 2.59 33.18 31.22
CA PRO A 96 3.64 33.76 30.38
C PRO A 96 5.06 33.32 30.76
N GLU A 97 5.32 33.13 32.05
CA GLU A 97 6.59 32.67 32.61
C GLU A 97 6.92 31.25 32.13
N THR A 98 5.97 30.32 32.26
CA THR A 98 6.11 28.93 31.79
C THR A 98 6.20 28.86 30.27
N ALA A 99 5.39 29.64 29.54
CA ALA A 99 5.46 29.71 28.08
C ALA A 99 6.82 30.24 27.59
N LYS A 100 7.39 31.23 28.28
CA LYS A 100 8.73 31.74 28.03
C LYS A 100 9.80 30.67 28.31
N TYR A 101 9.72 29.98 29.45
CA TYR A 101 10.65 28.90 29.81
C TYR A 101 10.72 27.82 28.72
N PHE A 102 9.58 27.24 28.31
CA PHE A 102 9.59 26.21 27.27
C PHE A 102 10.05 26.75 25.90
N SER A 103 9.79 28.02 25.58
CA SER A 103 10.34 28.65 24.37
C SER A 103 11.86 28.81 24.42
N GLU A 104 12.44 29.13 25.58
CA GLU A 104 13.89 29.23 25.77
C GLU A 104 14.55 27.83 25.68
N ILE A 105 13.94 26.81 26.29
CA ILE A 105 14.38 25.41 26.18
C ILE A 105 14.38 24.92 24.72
N THR A 106 13.34 25.23 23.92
CA THR A 106 13.33 24.88 22.48
C THR A 106 14.52 25.50 21.75
N ASN A 107 14.78 26.78 21.97
CA ASN A 107 15.89 27.48 21.32
C ASN A 107 17.26 26.87 21.68
N VAL A 108 17.45 26.39 22.92
CA VAL A 108 18.68 25.69 23.32
C VAL A 108 18.83 24.34 22.61
N ILE A 109 17.74 23.57 22.52
CA ILE A 109 17.73 22.21 21.92
C ILE A 109 17.82 22.24 20.38
N GLU A 110 17.30 23.27 19.72
CA GLU A 110 17.35 23.44 18.26
C GLU A 110 18.55 24.28 17.76
N GLY A 111 19.04 25.21 18.59
CA GLY A 111 20.01 26.23 18.18
C GLY A 111 21.49 25.90 18.41
N THR A 112 21.80 24.80 19.10
CA THR A 112 23.17 24.49 19.56
C THR A 112 23.58 23.06 19.19
N GLU A 113 24.87 22.83 18.93
CA GLU A 113 25.48 21.49 18.89
C GLU A 113 25.59 20.92 20.32
N VAL A 114 24.44 20.74 20.99
CA VAL A 114 24.36 20.06 22.28
C VAL A 114 24.66 18.58 22.08
N ASP A 115 25.52 18.02 22.92
CA ASP A 115 25.75 16.57 22.93
C ASP A 115 24.47 15.79 23.29
N MET A 116 24.38 14.53 22.89
CA MET A 116 23.22 13.68 23.14
C MET A 116 22.98 13.42 24.64
N GLU A 117 24.03 13.32 25.46
CA GLU A 117 23.92 13.09 26.90
C GLU A 117 23.39 14.37 27.59
N GLU A 118 23.99 15.53 27.28
CA GLU A 118 23.55 16.83 27.79
C GLU A 118 22.11 17.16 27.34
N ARG A 119 21.77 16.89 26.08
CA ARG A 119 20.39 17.04 25.55
C ARG A 119 19.40 16.20 26.34
N SER A 120 19.75 14.97 26.71
CA SER A 120 18.85 14.10 27.49
C SER A 120 18.60 14.61 28.90
N VAL A 121 19.64 15.18 29.54
CA VAL A 121 19.53 15.83 30.85
C VAL A 121 18.63 17.07 30.77
N ILE A 122 18.84 17.95 29.78
CA ILE A 122 18.00 19.15 29.56
C ILE A 122 16.54 18.75 29.35
N CYS A 123 16.27 17.75 28.50
CA CYS A 123 14.93 17.23 28.29
C CYS A 123 14.30 16.67 29.58
N GLY A 124 15.08 15.93 30.38
CA GLY A 124 14.63 15.40 31.67
C GLY A 124 14.25 16.49 32.69
N THR A 125 15.06 17.53 32.82
CA THR A 125 14.77 18.67 33.72
C THR A 125 13.55 19.46 33.25
N ALA A 126 13.42 19.73 31.95
CA ALA A 126 12.26 20.42 31.40
C ALA A 126 10.94 19.63 31.58
N LEU A 127 10.98 18.29 31.58
CA LEU A 127 9.81 17.46 31.89
C LEU A 127 9.45 17.44 33.38
N GLU A 128 10.39 17.66 34.31
CA GLU A 128 10.04 17.83 35.73
C GLU A 128 9.39 19.20 36.00
N GLU A 129 9.83 20.27 35.33
CA GLU A 129 9.13 21.57 35.37
C GLU A 129 7.72 21.52 34.71
N ALA A 130 7.43 20.49 33.90
CA ALA A 130 6.10 20.24 33.35
C ALA A 130 5.14 19.54 34.33
N ARG A 131 5.63 19.07 35.50
CA ARG A 131 4.85 18.26 36.45
C ARG A 131 3.66 19.04 37.02
N GLY A 132 2.46 18.47 36.90
CA GLY A 132 1.20 19.11 37.28
C GLY A 132 0.66 20.12 36.25
N LYS A 133 1.34 20.31 35.12
CA LYS A 133 0.90 21.15 33.98
C LYS A 133 0.87 20.36 32.66
N GLU A 134 1.00 19.03 32.70
CA GLU A 134 1.24 18.18 31.52
C GLU A 134 0.17 18.36 30.44
N VAL A 135 -1.11 18.42 30.82
CA VAL A 135 -2.23 18.62 29.90
C VAL A 135 -2.20 20.02 29.27
N GLU A 136 -1.89 21.04 30.06
CA GLU A 136 -1.87 22.44 29.65
C GLU A 136 -0.78 22.65 28.59
N LEU A 137 0.41 22.11 28.84
CA LEU A 137 1.57 22.17 27.96
C LEU A 137 1.43 21.27 26.72
N ALA A 138 0.84 20.08 26.87
CA ALA A 138 0.63 19.16 25.76
C ALA A 138 -0.48 19.61 24.79
N THR A 139 -1.52 20.31 25.28
CA THR A 139 -2.65 20.78 24.46
C THR A 139 -2.47 22.20 23.92
N ASP A 140 -1.48 22.96 24.42
CA ASP A 140 -1.09 24.24 23.82
C ASP A 140 -0.61 24.07 22.36
N TYR A 141 -0.88 25.06 21.53
CA TYR A 141 -0.59 24.99 20.10
C TYR A 141 0.90 25.13 19.75
N ILE A 142 1.68 25.81 20.58
CA ILE A 142 3.11 26.06 20.36
C ILE A 142 3.93 25.07 21.19
N ILE A 143 3.70 25.04 22.51
CA ILE A 143 4.50 24.27 23.48
C ILE A 143 4.38 22.77 23.24
N SER A 144 3.28 22.27 22.65
CA SER A 144 3.17 20.86 22.22
C SER A 144 4.28 20.41 21.26
N HIS A 145 4.89 21.30 20.48
CA HIS A 145 6.05 20.96 19.64
C HIS A 145 7.33 20.83 20.47
N THR A 146 7.49 21.69 21.49
CA THR A 146 8.51 21.53 22.53
C THR A 146 8.33 20.19 23.24
N MET A 147 7.14 19.89 23.75
CA MET A 147 6.85 18.64 24.48
C MET A 147 7.19 17.40 23.66
N GLN A 148 6.85 17.37 22.37
CA GLN A 148 7.28 16.29 21.46
C GLN A 148 8.80 16.15 21.44
N THR A 149 9.53 17.25 21.25
CA THR A 149 11.00 17.28 21.22
C THR A 149 11.63 16.82 22.55
N LEU A 150 11.03 17.19 23.70
CA LEU A 150 11.48 16.74 25.01
C LEU A 150 11.30 15.23 25.18
N LEU A 151 10.13 14.70 24.82
CA LEU A 151 9.77 13.28 24.95
C LEU A 151 10.57 12.37 24.02
N GLU A 152 11.05 12.87 22.88
CA GLU A 152 11.97 12.13 22.00
C GLU A 152 13.43 12.15 22.48
N GLY A 153 13.82 13.10 23.33
CA GLY A 153 15.20 13.27 23.81
C GLY A 153 15.47 12.82 25.25
N CYS A 154 14.44 12.73 26.10
CA CYS A 154 14.59 12.36 27.50
C CYS A 154 14.90 10.86 27.71
N THR A 155 15.31 10.51 28.94
CA THR A 155 15.50 9.11 29.33
C THR A 155 14.17 8.37 29.53
N LEU A 156 14.20 7.03 29.48
CA LEU A 156 13.02 6.19 29.68
C LEU A 156 12.31 6.48 31.01
N ASP A 157 13.03 6.66 32.12
CA ASP A 157 12.43 6.98 33.42
C ASP A 157 11.62 8.29 33.40
N ARG A 158 12.13 9.33 32.72
CA ARG A 158 11.44 10.62 32.61
C ARG A 158 10.23 10.54 31.68
N LEU A 159 10.35 9.79 30.59
CA LEU A 159 9.23 9.48 29.69
C LEU A 159 8.11 8.72 30.40
N CYS A 160 8.45 7.67 31.16
CA CYS A 160 7.52 6.90 31.97
C CYS A 160 6.90 7.76 33.09
N SER A 161 7.70 8.59 33.77
CA SER A 161 7.20 9.52 34.80
C SER A 161 6.17 10.49 34.24
N PHE A 162 6.44 11.13 33.10
CA PHE A 162 5.50 12.04 32.41
C PHE A 162 4.20 11.34 31.99
N LEU A 163 4.29 10.12 31.45
CA LEU A 163 3.10 9.36 31.04
C LEU A 163 2.25 8.91 32.23
N ARG A 164 2.88 8.53 33.34
CA ARG A 164 2.18 8.16 34.58
C ARG A 164 1.56 9.37 35.28
N SER A 165 2.25 10.53 35.32
CA SER A 165 1.71 11.74 35.94
C SER A 165 0.55 12.35 35.15
N SER A 166 0.61 12.30 33.81
CA SER A 166 -0.47 12.76 32.93
C SER A 166 -1.64 11.78 32.80
N ALA A 167 -1.55 10.56 33.35
CA ALA A 167 -2.52 9.48 33.15
C ALA A 167 -3.98 9.86 33.43
N HIS A 168 -4.25 10.53 34.57
CA HIS A 168 -5.61 10.91 34.98
C HIS A 168 -6.35 11.78 33.94
N GLU A 169 -5.63 12.57 33.16
CA GLU A 169 -6.19 13.46 32.12
C GLU A 169 -5.71 13.06 30.70
N PHE A 170 -5.12 11.88 30.55
CA PHE A 170 -4.54 11.41 29.29
C PHE A 170 -5.57 11.28 28.17
N SER A 171 -6.83 10.99 28.51
CA SER A 171 -7.96 10.99 27.57
C SER A 171 -8.18 12.36 26.90
N GLN A 172 -7.98 13.45 27.64
CA GLN A 172 -8.08 14.83 27.13
C GLN A 172 -6.92 15.13 26.17
N ILE A 173 -5.70 14.72 26.55
CA ILE A 173 -4.49 14.84 25.70
C ILE A 173 -4.70 14.06 24.39
N CYS A 174 -5.17 12.81 24.47
CA CYS A 174 -5.45 11.96 23.31
C CYS A 174 -6.44 12.59 22.32
N MET A 175 -7.45 13.29 22.82
CA MET A 175 -8.53 13.85 22.02
C MET A 175 -8.28 15.29 21.54
N ASP A 176 -7.16 15.91 21.92
CA ASP A 176 -6.78 17.25 21.47
C ASP A 176 -5.98 17.23 20.16
N ARG A 177 -6.19 18.25 19.32
CA ARG A 177 -5.51 18.43 18.02
C ARG A 177 -3.97 18.54 18.11
N SER A 178 -3.44 18.98 19.25
CA SER A 178 -2.00 19.12 19.49
C SER A 178 -1.54 18.05 20.49
N GLY A 179 -2.33 17.81 21.55
CA GLY A 179 -2.04 16.79 22.56
C GLY A 179 -1.92 15.37 22.00
N SER A 180 -2.72 15.01 20.99
CA SER A 180 -2.63 13.71 20.33
C SER A 180 -1.26 13.45 19.67
N HIS A 181 -0.61 14.49 19.14
CA HIS A 181 0.75 14.38 18.59
C HIS A 181 1.80 14.24 19.70
N VAL A 182 1.61 14.88 20.85
CA VAL A 182 2.44 14.68 22.06
C VAL A 182 2.31 13.22 22.55
N ALA A 183 1.08 12.71 22.66
CA ALA A 183 0.82 11.33 23.08
C ALA A 183 1.37 10.30 22.06
N GLU A 184 1.13 10.47 20.75
CA GLU A 184 1.74 9.61 19.73
C GLU A 184 3.28 9.62 19.79
N THR A 185 3.88 10.77 20.11
CA THR A 185 5.33 10.91 20.20
C THR A 185 5.89 10.23 21.44
N ALA A 186 5.22 10.35 22.58
CA ALA A 186 5.57 9.61 23.79
C ALA A 186 5.51 8.08 23.56
N LEU A 187 4.44 7.59 22.91
CA LEU A 187 4.28 6.18 22.57
C LEU A 187 5.33 5.68 21.56
N LYS A 188 5.73 6.52 20.58
CA LYS A 188 6.85 6.21 19.67
C LYS A 188 8.19 6.19 20.40
N SER A 189 8.39 7.09 21.35
CA SER A 189 9.62 7.14 22.16
C SER A 189 9.73 5.86 23.01
N LEU A 190 8.64 5.44 23.69
CA LEU A 190 8.57 4.15 24.39
C LEU A 190 8.90 2.97 23.46
N ALA A 191 8.39 2.98 22.23
CA ALA A 191 8.64 1.92 21.26
C ALA A 191 10.14 1.72 20.92
N ARG A 192 10.96 2.78 21.00
CA ARG A 192 12.41 2.69 20.75
C ARG A 192 13.15 1.88 21.82
N HIS A 193 12.58 1.74 23.02
CA HIS A 193 13.18 1.01 24.13
C HIS A 193 12.79 -0.49 24.17
N LEU A 194 11.96 -0.98 23.24
CA LEU A 194 11.49 -2.37 23.24
C LEU A 194 12.54 -3.41 22.83
N GLU A 195 13.60 -3.01 22.13
CA GLU A 195 14.69 -3.92 21.74
C GLU A 195 15.47 -4.45 22.95
N ASP A 196 15.44 -3.72 24.06
CA ASP A 196 16.08 -4.07 25.32
C ASP A 196 15.04 -4.60 26.32
N ALA A 197 15.21 -5.86 26.69
CA ALA A 197 14.30 -6.58 27.59
C ALA A 197 14.36 -6.09 29.04
N GLU A 198 15.44 -5.44 29.47
CA GLU A 198 15.54 -4.89 30.84
C GLU A 198 14.53 -3.75 31.06
N ASN A 199 14.14 -3.06 29.98
CA ASN A 199 13.15 -1.99 29.99
C ASN A 199 11.69 -2.47 30.00
N HIS A 200 11.43 -3.76 29.75
CA HIS A 200 10.06 -4.25 29.60
C HIS A 200 9.18 -4.03 30.86
N PRO A 201 9.65 -4.24 32.11
CA PRO A 201 8.81 -4.04 33.30
C PRO A 201 8.35 -2.59 33.52
N ILE A 202 9.24 -1.60 33.34
CA ILE A 202 8.88 -0.17 33.52
C ILE A 202 7.95 0.32 32.40
N ILE A 203 8.11 -0.22 31.18
CA ILE A 203 7.19 0.02 30.06
C ILE A 203 5.84 -0.64 30.34
N GLU A 204 5.80 -1.90 30.78
CA GLU A 204 4.57 -2.65 31.07
C GLU A 204 3.71 -1.96 32.15
N GLU A 205 4.33 -1.51 33.25
CA GLU A 205 3.67 -0.75 34.31
C GLU A 205 3.09 0.58 33.77
N THR A 206 3.87 1.30 32.94
CA THR A 206 3.41 2.53 32.29
C THR A 206 2.24 2.28 31.34
N LEU A 207 2.30 1.24 30.52
CA LEU A 207 1.23 0.85 29.61
C LEU A 207 -0.04 0.45 30.36
N SER A 208 0.09 -0.24 31.49
CA SER A 208 -1.06 -0.64 32.32
C SER A 208 -1.82 0.59 32.83
N VAL A 209 -1.10 1.59 33.38
CA VAL A 209 -1.67 2.88 33.81
C VAL A 209 -2.33 3.65 32.65
N LEU A 210 -1.71 3.67 31.47
CA LEU A 210 -2.29 4.34 30.29
C LEU A 210 -3.53 3.61 29.74
N CYS A 211 -3.54 2.28 29.78
CA CYS A 211 -4.70 1.48 29.42
C CYS A 211 -5.86 1.76 30.37
N GLU A 212 -5.64 1.75 31.69
CA GLU A 212 -6.65 2.12 32.71
C GLU A 212 -7.25 3.51 32.45
N ALA A 213 -6.42 4.50 32.16
CA ALA A 213 -6.86 5.87 31.83
C ALA A 213 -7.72 5.94 30.55
N ILE A 214 -7.46 5.10 29.56
CA ILE A 214 -8.22 5.06 28.30
C ILE A 214 -9.56 4.33 28.47
N VAL A 215 -9.57 3.21 29.19
CA VAL A 215 -10.80 2.41 29.39
C VAL A 215 -11.79 3.05 30.36
N ALA A 216 -11.42 4.14 31.02
CA ALA A 216 -12.35 5.03 31.71
C ALA A 216 -13.30 5.79 30.75
N ASN A 217 -12.89 6.04 29.49
CA ASN A 217 -13.75 6.61 28.46
C ASN A 217 -13.36 6.15 27.03
N PRO A 218 -13.52 4.84 26.70
CA PRO A 218 -12.97 4.28 25.47
C PRO A 218 -13.76 4.70 24.23
N VAL A 219 -15.09 4.84 24.35
CA VAL A 219 -15.99 5.14 23.22
C VAL A 219 -15.68 6.51 22.62
N ASP A 220 -15.52 7.55 23.43
CA ASP A 220 -15.22 8.90 22.95
C ASP A 220 -13.84 8.94 22.29
N ILE A 221 -12.82 8.33 22.90
CA ILE A 221 -11.45 8.26 22.35
C ILE A 221 -11.45 7.51 21.00
N MET A 222 -12.17 6.39 20.90
CA MET A 222 -12.33 5.62 19.66
C MET A 222 -13.05 6.44 18.57
N CYS A 223 -14.09 7.17 18.93
CA CYS A 223 -14.90 7.96 18.01
C CYS A 223 -14.28 9.32 17.63
N ASN A 224 -13.24 9.75 18.34
CA ASN A 224 -12.53 11.00 18.13
C ASN A 224 -11.51 10.92 16.97
N CYS A 225 -11.43 11.98 16.17
CA CYS A 225 -10.56 12.05 15.00
C CYS A 225 -9.06 12.08 15.33
N TYR A 226 -8.69 12.49 16.54
CA TYR A 226 -7.33 12.49 17.08
C TYR A 226 -7.10 11.29 18.00
N GLY A 227 -8.03 11.03 18.92
CA GLY A 227 -7.95 9.93 19.89
C GLY A 227 -7.78 8.56 19.24
N SER A 228 -8.46 8.32 18.12
CA SER A 228 -8.31 7.09 17.34
C SER A 228 -6.91 6.87 16.78
N HIS A 229 -6.10 7.91 16.53
CA HIS A 229 -4.70 7.75 16.12
C HIS A 229 -3.85 7.28 17.29
N VAL A 230 -4.00 7.91 18.47
CA VAL A 230 -3.28 7.53 19.69
C VAL A 230 -3.64 6.10 20.12
N LEU A 231 -4.91 5.73 20.06
CA LEU A 231 -5.36 4.39 20.45
C LEU A 231 -4.84 3.30 19.49
N ARG A 232 -4.81 3.56 18.18
CA ARG A 232 -4.16 2.66 17.21
C ARG A 232 -2.66 2.53 17.47
N ARG A 233 -1.98 3.63 17.82
CA ARG A 233 -0.56 3.66 18.19
C ARG A 233 -0.30 2.82 19.44
N LEU A 234 -1.14 2.93 20.47
CA LEU A 234 -1.04 2.16 21.70
C LEU A 234 -1.28 0.66 21.46
N LEU A 235 -2.30 0.28 20.69
CA LEU A 235 -2.53 -1.13 20.33
C LEU A 235 -1.31 -1.76 19.63
N CYS A 236 -0.69 -1.05 18.69
CA CYS A 236 0.55 -1.49 18.04
C CYS A 236 1.71 -1.63 19.04
N LEU A 237 1.82 -0.70 20.01
CA LEU A 237 2.85 -0.73 21.06
C LEU A 237 2.68 -1.94 22.00
N CYS A 238 1.46 -2.21 22.48
CA CYS A 238 1.18 -3.38 23.32
C CYS A 238 1.50 -4.70 22.60
N LYS A 239 1.29 -4.76 21.27
CA LYS A 239 1.65 -5.91 20.44
C LYS A 239 3.16 -6.01 20.14
N GLY A 240 3.95 -4.94 20.32
CA GLY A 240 5.37 -4.89 19.96
C GLY A 240 5.63 -4.72 18.46
N VAL A 241 4.70 -4.12 17.71
CA VAL A 241 4.86 -3.90 16.26
C VAL A 241 5.75 -2.68 15.98
N PRO A 242 6.71 -2.74 15.04
CA PRO A 242 7.52 -1.60 14.64
C PRO A 242 6.65 -0.40 14.21
N MET A 243 6.91 0.78 14.80
CA MET A 243 6.04 1.96 14.64
C MET A 243 5.98 2.56 13.23
N ASP A 244 6.98 2.24 12.41
CA ASP A 244 7.05 2.59 10.99
C ASP A 244 6.54 1.48 10.06
N SER A 245 6.01 0.38 10.61
CA SER A 245 5.44 -0.70 9.81
C SER A 245 4.24 -0.20 9.03
N LEU A 246 4.43 -0.11 7.71
CA LEU A 246 3.36 0.20 6.79
C LEU A 246 2.24 -0.85 6.86
N GLU A 247 2.45 -2.09 7.31
CA GLU A 247 1.43 -3.15 7.20
C GLU A 247 0.12 -2.83 7.95
N PHE A 248 0.21 -2.16 9.10
CA PHE A 248 -0.95 -1.83 9.94
C PHE A 248 -1.62 -0.51 9.56
N HIS A 249 -0.91 0.36 8.81
CA HIS A 249 -1.39 1.68 8.39
C HIS A 249 -1.32 1.91 6.86
N SER A 250 -1.06 0.88 6.06
CA SER A 250 -0.85 0.99 4.62
C SER A 250 -2.16 1.32 3.94
N THR A 251 -2.33 2.61 3.67
CA THR A 251 -3.31 3.14 2.75
C THR A 251 -2.91 2.93 1.29
N ASN A 252 -1.82 2.18 0.98
CA ASN A 252 -1.38 1.95 -0.39
C ASN A 252 -2.32 0.93 -1.08
N PRO A 253 -3.21 1.38 -1.99
CA PRO A 253 -4.25 0.51 -2.52
C PRO A 253 -3.67 -0.59 -3.41
N SER A 254 -2.47 -0.38 -3.98
CA SER A 254 -1.81 -1.36 -4.85
C SER A 254 -1.34 -2.61 -4.11
N VAL A 255 -0.95 -2.48 -2.82
CA VAL A 255 -0.51 -3.60 -1.99
C VAL A 255 -1.70 -4.45 -1.61
N VAL A 256 -2.73 -3.81 -1.05
CA VAL A 256 -4.00 -4.45 -0.65
C VAL A 256 -4.67 -5.14 -1.85
N LEU A 257 -4.66 -4.52 -3.04
CA LEU A 257 -5.20 -5.11 -4.25
C LEU A 257 -4.38 -6.32 -4.75
N ALA A 258 -3.04 -6.27 -4.64
CA ALA A 258 -2.19 -7.37 -5.06
C ALA A 258 -2.31 -8.61 -4.14
N GLU A 259 -2.51 -8.39 -2.84
CA GLU A 259 -2.82 -9.45 -1.87
C GLU A 259 -4.22 -10.05 -2.14
N ARG A 260 -5.24 -9.19 -2.26
CA ARG A 260 -6.63 -9.57 -2.57
C ARG A 260 -6.76 -10.40 -3.85
N LEU A 261 -5.94 -10.12 -4.87
CA LEU A 261 -5.94 -10.84 -6.14
C LEU A 261 -4.89 -11.97 -6.21
N ASN A 262 -4.24 -12.34 -5.10
CA ASN A 262 -3.23 -13.42 -5.04
C ASN A 262 -2.07 -13.24 -6.07
N LEU A 263 -1.71 -11.99 -6.37
CA LEU A 263 -0.67 -11.61 -7.34
C LEU A 263 0.70 -11.38 -6.70
N ARG A 264 0.73 -11.12 -5.39
CA ARG A 264 1.93 -11.36 -4.58
C ARG A 264 1.93 -12.83 -4.14
N SER A 265 3.10 -13.46 -4.15
CA SER A 265 3.37 -14.51 -3.17
C SER A 265 3.16 -13.89 -1.80
N SER A 266 2.22 -14.39 -1.01
CA SER A 266 2.14 -14.03 0.40
C SER A 266 3.52 -14.24 1.02
N HIS A 267 4.04 -13.26 1.76
CA HIS A 267 5.18 -13.45 2.67
C HIS A 267 4.72 -14.27 3.90
N ALA A 268 4.13 -15.43 3.61
CA ALA A 268 3.88 -16.52 4.55
C ALA A 268 5.10 -17.45 4.64
N ASP A 269 6.08 -17.28 3.75
CA ASP A 269 7.43 -17.82 3.93
C ASP A 269 8.26 -16.86 4.80
N GLY A 270 8.48 -17.24 6.05
CA GLY A 270 9.68 -16.83 6.79
C GLY A 270 9.56 -15.71 7.82
N HIS A 271 8.40 -15.07 8.00
CA HIS A 271 8.14 -14.39 9.26
C HIS A 271 7.73 -15.41 10.32
N ASN A 272 8.75 -16.00 10.95
CA ASN A 272 8.71 -16.17 12.39
C ASN A 272 8.42 -14.78 12.98
N ALA A 273 7.15 -14.44 13.16
CA ALA A 273 6.79 -13.31 14.00
C ALA A 273 7.51 -13.54 15.35
N PRO A 274 8.18 -12.53 15.93
CA PRO A 274 8.82 -12.68 17.23
C PRO A 274 7.78 -13.25 18.20
N GLN A 275 8.02 -14.46 18.71
CA GLN A 275 7.05 -15.15 19.58
C GLN A 275 6.81 -14.37 20.88
N ASN A 276 7.73 -13.47 21.22
CA ASN A 276 7.63 -12.53 22.31
C ASN A 276 6.75 -11.34 21.88
N GLN A 277 5.42 -11.52 21.99
CA GLN A 277 4.55 -10.37 22.21
C GLN A 277 4.95 -9.77 23.56
N PRO A 278 5.38 -8.50 23.65
CA PRO A 278 5.92 -7.97 24.90
C PRO A 278 4.83 -7.75 25.95
N PHE A 279 3.64 -7.27 25.56
CA PHE A 279 2.56 -6.90 26.49
C PHE A 279 1.21 -7.51 26.09
N PRO A 280 1.09 -8.86 26.03
CA PRO A 280 -0.12 -9.52 25.56
C PRO A 280 -1.32 -9.29 26.48
N ASN A 281 -1.08 -9.14 27.79
CA ASN A 281 -2.14 -8.90 28.78
C ASN A 281 -2.76 -7.52 28.59
N GLN A 282 -1.93 -6.49 28.43
CA GLN A 282 -2.34 -5.10 28.20
C GLN A 282 -3.07 -4.97 26.85
N LEU A 283 -2.63 -5.69 25.82
CA LEU A 283 -3.35 -5.77 24.54
C LEU A 283 -4.74 -6.41 24.69
N LYS A 284 -4.84 -7.54 25.41
CA LYS A 284 -6.12 -8.24 25.65
C LYS A 284 -7.07 -7.37 26.46
N PHE A 285 -6.62 -6.81 27.58
CA PHE A 285 -7.37 -5.91 28.46
C PHE A 285 -7.92 -4.69 27.71
N LEU A 286 -7.05 -4.00 26.96
CA LEU A 286 -7.46 -2.82 26.20
C LEU A 286 -8.52 -3.17 25.14
N ILE A 287 -8.34 -4.28 24.41
CA ILE A 287 -9.31 -4.72 23.41
C ILE A 287 -10.64 -5.15 24.04
N SER A 288 -10.63 -5.88 25.16
CA SER A 288 -11.87 -6.34 25.81
C SER A 288 -12.69 -5.17 26.34
N GLU A 289 -12.07 -4.21 27.03
CA GLU A 289 -12.74 -3.04 27.58
C GLU A 289 -13.27 -2.10 26.50
N MET A 290 -12.55 -1.95 25.37
CA MET A 290 -13.00 -1.17 24.22
C MET A 290 -14.29 -1.67 23.56
N VAL A 291 -14.64 -2.95 23.74
CA VAL A 291 -15.81 -3.59 23.12
C VAL A 291 -16.79 -4.17 24.14
N ASP A 292 -16.59 -3.90 25.44
CA ASP A 292 -17.48 -4.35 26.51
C ASP A 292 -18.91 -3.84 26.26
N PRO A 293 -19.90 -4.72 25.99
CA PRO A 293 -21.28 -4.32 25.76
C PRO A 293 -21.93 -3.57 26.93
N SER A 294 -21.37 -3.65 28.14
CA SER A 294 -21.84 -2.90 29.31
C SER A 294 -21.41 -1.44 29.32
N ARG A 295 -20.34 -1.10 28.59
CA ARG A 295 -19.70 0.23 28.53
C ARG A 295 -19.83 0.89 27.15
N ALA A 296 -19.90 0.10 26.08
CA ALA A 296 -19.82 0.56 24.70
C ALA A 296 -21.14 0.40 23.93
N ASP A 297 -21.65 1.49 23.35
CA ASP A 297 -22.67 1.39 22.30
C ASP A 297 -22.03 0.86 21.01
N MET A 298 -22.13 -0.46 20.83
CA MET A 298 -21.68 -1.15 19.64
C MET A 298 -22.33 -0.62 18.35
N ALA A 299 -23.54 -0.04 18.38
CA ALA A 299 -24.11 0.57 17.17
C ALA A 299 -23.35 1.82 16.74
N THR A 300 -22.99 2.69 17.69
CA THR A 300 -22.11 3.85 17.46
C THR A 300 -20.73 3.41 16.99
N LEU A 301 -20.10 2.41 17.65
CA LEU A 301 -18.77 1.94 17.24
C LEU A 301 -18.75 1.28 15.85
N GLN A 302 -19.83 0.61 15.45
CA GLN A 302 -19.99 0.01 14.12
C GLN A 302 -20.15 1.07 13.01
N ALA A 303 -20.81 2.20 13.30
CA ALA A 303 -21.13 3.24 12.33
C ALA A 303 -20.08 4.37 12.22
N ASN A 304 -19.30 4.62 13.27
CA ASN A 304 -18.31 5.70 13.28
C ASN A 304 -17.01 5.29 12.52
N GLN A 305 -16.50 6.22 11.71
CA GLN A 305 -15.30 6.02 10.87
C GLN A 305 -14.03 5.77 11.69
N TYR A 306 -13.85 6.48 12.80
CA TYR A 306 -12.65 6.44 13.63
C TYR A 306 -12.60 5.19 14.50
N SER A 307 -13.73 4.81 15.12
CA SER A 307 -13.86 3.56 15.85
C SER A 307 -13.65 2.35 14.94
N SER A 308 -14.18 2.38 13.71
CA SER A 308 -13.93 1.35 12.70
C SER A 308 -12.42 1.19 12.41
N LEU A 309 -11.67 2.29 12.26
CA LEU A 309 -10.21 2.22 12.04
C LEU A 309 -9.46 1.64 13.26
N VAL A 310 -9.90 1.94 14.48
CA VAL A 310 -9.35 1.33 15.71
C VAL A 310 -9.63 -0.18 15.73
N LEU A 311 -10.87 -0.59 15.51
CA LEU A 311 -11.29 -2.00 15.49
C LEU A 311 -10.60 -2.81 14.38
N GLN A 312 -10.44 -2.23 13.18
CA GLN A 312 -9.63 -2.81 12.11
C GLN A 312 -8.17 -3.02 12.52
N THR A 313 -7.61 -2.12 13.35
CA THR A 313 -6.23 -2.26 13.84
C THR A 313 -6.14 -3.37 14.88
N ALA A 314 -7.06 -3.42 15.85
CA ALA A 314 -7.16 -4.50 16.83
C ALA A 314 -7.27 -5.88 16.14
N LEU A 315 -8.19 -6.04 15.19
CA LEU A 315 -8.37 -7.28 14.42
C LEU A 315 -7.09 -7.72 13.69
N LYS A 316 -6.34 -6.79 13.07
CA LYS A 316 -5.07 -7.10 12.41
C LYS A 316 -3.98 -7.56 13.39
N LEU A 317 -3.90 -6.95 14.58
CA LEU A 317 -2.94 -7.33 15.62
C LEU A 317 -3.29 -8.68 16.28
N LEU A 318 -4.57 -9.08 16.19
CA LEU A 318 -5.07 -10.39 16.57
C LEU A 318 -5.04 -11.43 15.44
N ALA A 319 -4.54 -11.11 14.24
CA ALA A 319 -4.45 -12.08 13.15
C ALA A 319 -3.67 -13.35 13.57
N GLY A 320 -4.28 -14.52 13.36
CA GLY A 320 -3.75 -15.82 13.79
C GLY A 320 -4.05 -16.21 15.25
N GLN A 321 -4.45 -15.28 16.11
CA GLN A 321 -4.83 -15.53 17.50
C GLN A 321 -6.29 -16.00 17.58
N LYS A 322 -6.49 -17.32 17.42
CA LYS A 322 -7.82 -17.90 17.16
C LYS A 322 -8.82 -17.70 18.30
N GLU A 323 -8.39 -17.82 19.55
CA GLU A 323 -9.26 -17.71 20.74
C GLU A 323 -9.78 -16.28 20.89
N GLU A 324 -8.88 -15.30 20.83
CA GLU A 324 -9.19 -13.87 20.91
C GLU A 324 -10.12 -13.43 19.78
N LEU A 325 -9.90 -13.93 18.55
CA LEU A 325 -10.78 -13.67 17.41
C LEU A 325 -12.14 -14.38 17.54
N PHE A 326 -12.19 -15.54 18.17
CA PHE A 326 -13.44 -16.28 18.43
C PHE A 326 -14.36 -15.52 19.39
N HIS A 327 -13.80 -14.82 20.38
CA HIS A 327 -14.57 -13.94 21.27
C HIS A 327 -14.89 -12.58 20.65
N LEU A 328 -13.93 -11.92 20.00
CA LEU A 328 -14.11 -10.56 19.48
C LEU A 328 -15.10 -10.48 18.31
N ILE A 329 -15.02 -11.39 17.34
CA ILE A 329 -15.80 -11.27 16.09
C ILE A 329 -17.32 -11.34 16.32
N PRO A 330 -17.87 -12.26 17.14
CA PRO A 330 -19.31 -12.26 17.48
C PRO A 330 -19.80 -10.92 18.07
N ILE A 331 -19.01 -10.29 18.95
CA ILE A 331 -19.32 -8.96 19.50
C ILE A 331 -19.38 -7.91 18.37
N LEU A 332 -18.39 -7.89 17.47
CA LEU A 332 -18.35 -6.96 16.33
C LEU A 332 -19.44 -7.22 15.27
N LEU A 333 -20.01 -8.43 15.22
CA LEU A 333 -21.19 -8.76 14.41
C LEU A 333 -22.52 -8.39 15.11
N GLY A 334 -22.49 -8.16 16.44
CA GLY A 334 -23.68 -7.96 17.25
C GLY A 334 -24.48 -9.25 17.47
N CYS A 335 -23.78 -10.37 17.66
CA CYS A 335 -24.37 -11.62 18.15
C CYS A 335 -24.66 -11.53 19.67
N PRO A 336 -25.64 -12.30 20.20
CA PRO A 336 -25.85 -12.41 21.64
C PRO A 336 -24.60 -12.97 22.34
N THR A 337 -24.27 -12.43 23.52
CA THR A 337 -23.14 -12.89 24.35
C THR A 337 -23.37 -14.25 25.01
N ASP A 338 -24.64 -14.64 25.19
CA ASP A 338 -25.04 -15.76 26.03
C ASP A 338 -25.15 -17.09 25.25
N ALA A 339 -24.54 -17.16 24.06
CA ALA A 339 -24.57 -18.31 23.18
C ALA A 339 -23.53 -19.37 23.59
N GLU A 340 -23.81 -20.12 24.66
CA GLU A 340 -22.96 -21.22 25.16
C GLU A 340 -22.86 -22.43 24.19
N SER A 341 -23.59 -22.44 23.07
CA SER A 341 -23.63 -23.55 22.11
C SER A 341 -22.70 -23.32 20.91
N GLU A 342 -21.81 -24.27 20.64
CA GLU A 342 -20.93 -24.29 19.45
C GLU A 342 -21.71 -24.38 18.11
N GLU A 343 -23.00 -24.75 18.11
CA GLU A 343 -23.84 -24.88 16.92
C GLU A 343 -24.43 -23.54 16.43
N SER A 344 -23.54 -22.72 15.87
CA SER A 344 -23.84 -21.65 14.90
C SER A 344 -24.45 -20.35 15.47
N PHE A 345 -23.57 -19.42 15.83
CA PHE A 345 -23.79 -18.18 16.60
C PHE A 345 -24.59 -17.05 15.91
N ILE A 346 -24.75 -17.04 14.57
CA ILE A 346 -25.44 -15.93 13.88
C ILE A 346 -26.94 -16.19 13.74
N GLU A 347 -27.77 -15.37 14.38
CA GLU A 347 -29.22 -15.36 14.18
C GLU A 347 -29.66 -14.70 12.86
N VAL A 348 -30.86 -15.04 12.39
CA VAL A 348 -31.52 -14.40 11.22
C VAL A 348 -31.68 -12.88 11.41
N LYS A 349 -31.95 -12.41 12.64
CA LYS A 349 -32.05 -10.97 12.95
C LYS A 349 -30.69 -10.29 12.80
N THR A 350 -29.64 -10.85 13.40
CA THR A 350 -28.26 -10.35 13.32
C THR A 350 -27.77 -10.34 11.88
N ALA A 351 -27.97 -11.43 11.11
CA ALA A 351 -27.64 -11.48 9.69
C ALA A 351 -28.34 -10.38 8.86
N LYS A 352 -29.61 -10.04 9.18
CA LYS A 352 -30.32 -8.90 8.57
C LYS A 352 -29.80 -7.52 9.03
N LYS A 353 -29.25 -7.39 10.25
CA LYS A 353 -28.56 -6.17 10.72
C LYS A 353 -27.24 -6.00 9.97
N VAL A 354 -26.37 -7.02 9.96
CA VAL A 354 -25.06 -6.99 9.29
C VAL A 354 -25.21 -6.72 7.79
N ARG A 355 -26.18 -7.35 7.10
CA ARG A 355 -26.47 -7.07 5.68
C ARG A 355 -26.89 -5.63 5.36
N ARG A 356 -27.29 -4.82 6.34
CA ARG A 356 -27.51 -3.38 6.19
C ARG A 356 -26.26 -2.58 6.55
N LEU A 357 -25.55 -2.97 7.61
CA LEU A 357 -24.31 -2.32 8.01
C LEU A 357 -23.20 -2.43 6.93
N VAL A 358 -23.10 -3.52 6.17
CA VAL A 358 -22.13 -3.62 5.05
C VAL A 358 -22.41 -2.65 3.88
N GLU A 359 -23.54 -1.97 3.89
CA GLU A 359 -23.86 -0.89 2.96
C GLU A 359 -23.33 0.48 3.49
N GLU A 360 -22.96 0.57 4.77
CA GLU A 360 -22.29 1.74 5.39
C GLU A 360 -20.77 1.76 5.15
N ASN A 361 -20.19 2.95 4.96
CA ASN A 361 -18.76 3.10 4.64
C ASN A 361 -17.84 2.65 5.78
N ALA A 362 -18.14 3.03 7.02
CA ALA A 362 -17.31 2.66 8.18
C ALA A 362 -17.32 1.15 8.44
N TYR A 363 -18.50 0.53 8.43
CA TYR A 363 -18.63 -0.89 8.75
C TYR A 363 -18.21 -1.81 7.59
N SER A 364 -18.38 -1.40 6.33
CA SER A 364 -17.86 -2.19 5.20
C SER A 364 -16.35 -2.41 5.28
N HIS A 365 -15.56 -1.37 5.57
CA HIS A 365 -14.11 -1.51 5.80
C HIS A 365 -13.78 -2.36 7.04
N LEU A 366 -14.57 -2.28 8.11
CA LEU A 366 -14.42 -3.18 9.25
C LEU A 366 -14.66 -4.64 8.85
N MET A 367 -15.72 -4.90 8.07
CA MET A 367 -16.08 -6.24 7.60
C MET A 367 -15.07 -6.82 6.61
N GLU A 368 -14.44 -5.99 5.77
CA GLU A 368 -13.29 -6.42 4.93
C GLU A 368 -12.15 -7.01 5.80
N VAL A 369 -11.85 -6.39 6.94
CA VAL A 369 -10.80 -6.86 7.86
C VAL A 369 -11.27 -8.07 8.68
N ILE A 370 -12.52 -8.10 9.16
CA ILE A 370 -13.11 -9.28 9.82
C ILE A 370 -12.94 -10.50 8.90
N LEU A 371 -13.35 -10.40 7.63
CA LEU A 371 -13.24 -11.49 6.65
C LEU A 371 -11.81 -11.94 6.35
N ALA A 372 -10.83 -11.06 6.55
CA ALA A 372 -9.41 -11.38 6.36
C ALA A 372 -8.80 -12.17 7.52
N VAL A 373 -9.23 -11.92 8.77
CA VAL A 373 -8.65 -12.55 9.97
C VAL A 373 -9.50 -13.67 10.58
N VAL A 374 -10.79 -13.72 10.27
CA VAL A 374 -11.78 -14.62 10.90
C VAL A 374 -11.38 -16.10 10.86
N PRO A 375 -11.54 -16.87 11.96
CA PRO A 375 -11.36 -18.33 11.97
C PRO A 375 -12.32 -19.06 11.01
N ASP A 376 -11.91 -20.24 10.53
CA ASP A 376 -12.61 -20.95 9.44
C ASP A 376 -14.05 -21.36 9.80
N THR A 377 -14.32 -21.72 11.06
CA THR A 377 -15.66 -22.02 11.57
C THR A 377 -16.59 -20.81 11.47
N ILE A 378 -16.13 -19.66 11.96
CA ILE A 378 -16.86 -18.38 11.93
C ILE A 378 -17.01 -17.89 10.48
N TYR A 379 -16.00 -18.10 9.61
CA TYR A 379 -16.08 -17.76 8.19
C TYR A 379 -17.26 -18.48 7.49
N ASN A 380 -17.41 -19.79 7.73
CA ASN A 380 -18.46 -20.60 7.11
C ASN A 380 -19.87 -20.12 7.55
N ASP A 381 -20.04 -19.79 8.83
CA ASP A 381 -21.30 -19.24 9.36
C ASP A 381 -21.61 -17.85 8.77
N ILE A 382 -20.62 -16.96 8.70
CA ILE A 382 -20.73 -15.65 8.05
C ILE A 382 -21.14 -15.82 6.58
N PHE A 383 -20.45 -16.69 5.84
CA PHE A 383 -20.74 -16.94 4.43
C PHE A 383 -22.18 -17.45 4.23
N THR A 384 -22.55 -18.53 4.92
CA THR A 384 -23.84 -19.21 4.72
C THR A 384 -25.04 -18.41 5.22
N LYS A 385 -24.92 -17.70 6.35
CA LYS A 385 -26.06 -17.01 6.99
C LYS A 385 -26.18 -15.53 6.62
N ILE A 386 -25.06 -14.83 6.40
CA ILE A 386 -25.04 -13.40 6.08
C ILE A 386 -25.03 -13.16 4.57
N PHE A 387 -24.16 -13.83 3.81
CA PHE A 387 -23.86 -13.43 2.43
C PHE A 387 -24.53 -14.28 1.34
N LYS A 388 -24.67 -15.59 1.53
CA LYS A 388 -25.34 -16.50 0.59
C LYS A 388 -26.78 -16.05 0.30
N ASN A 389 -27.19 -16.18 -0.96
CA ASN A 389 -28.45 -15.69 -1.55
C ASN A 389 -28.59 -14.15 -1.51
N SER A 390 -27.47 -13.42 -1.43
CA SER A 390 -27.42 -11.96 -1.45
C SER A 390 -26.16 -11.41 -2.11
N LEU A 391 -25.32 -12.27 -2.70
CA LEU A 391 -24.00 -11.89 -3.21
C LEU A 391 -24.12 -10.83 -4.30
N PHE A 392 -25.01 -10.99 -5.28
CA PHE A 392 -25.18 -10.03 -6.38
C PHE A 392 -25.69 -8.66 -5.90
N ARG A 393 -26.63 -8.63 -4.96
CA ARG A 393 -27.18 -7.37 -4.40
C ARG A 393 -26.07 -6.56 -3.73
N LEU A 394 -25.30 -7.21 -2.87
CA LEU A 394 -24.20 -6.58 -2.13
C LEU A 394 -23.03 -6.21 -3.06
N SER A 395 -22.74 -7.03 -4.06
CA SER A 395 -21.74 -6.75 -5.12
C SER A 395 -22.07 -5.53 -5.97
N SER A 396 -23.35 -5.19 -6.11
CA SER A 396 -23.79 -3.99 -6.84
C SER A 396 -23.60 -2.71 -6.02
N HIS A 397 -23.61 -2.79 -4.69
CA HIS A 397 -23.54 -1.66 -3.77
C HIS A 397 -22.16 -0.98 -3.74
N PHE A 398 -22.12 0.34 -3.55
CA PHE A 398 -20.86 1.11 -3.60
C PHE A 398 -19.90 0.79 -2.43
N CYS A 399 -20.41 0.52 -1.23
CA CYS A 399 -19.65 -0.07 -0.11
C CYS A 399 -19.53 -1.61 -0.21
N GLY A 400 -20.67 -2.30 -0.13
CA GLY A 400 -20.76 -3.77 -0.02
C GLY A 400 -19.96 -4.57 -1.06
N ASN A 401 -19.71 -4.05 -2.26
CA ASN A 401 -18.88 -4.76 -3.24
C ASN A 401 -17.46 -5.05 -2.74
N PHE A 402 -16.87 -4.16 -1.93
CA PHE A 402 -15.53 -4.37 -1.36
C PHE A 402 -15.55 -5.49 -0.29
N VAL A 403 -16.63 -5.58 0.49
CA VAL A 403 -16.87 -6.69 1.42
C VAL A 403 -16.99 -8.02 0.67
N ILE A 404 -17.70 -8.04 -0.47
CA ILE A 404 -17.79 -9.26 -1.29
C ILE A 404 -16.45 -9.60 -1.94
N GLN A 405 -15.65 -8.63 -2.39
CA GLN A 405 -14.27 -8.91 -2.84
C GLN A 405 -13.44 -9.56 -1.71
N ALA A 406 -13.49 -9.02 -0.49
CA ALA A 406 -12.79 -9.58 0.66
C ALA A 406 -13.27 -11.00 1.00
N LEU A 407 -14.59 -11.24 0.96
CA LEU A 407 -15.20 -12.57 1.14
C LEU A 407 -14.61 -13.57 0.12
N ILE A 408 -14.66 -13.22 -1.16
CA ILE A 408 -14.16 -14.07 -2.25
C ILE A 408 -12.66 -14.37 -2.11
N SER A 409 -11.84 -13.38 -1.79
CA SER A 409 -10.38 -13.53 -1.64
C SER A 409 -9.95 -14.44 -0.48
N HIS A 410 -10.80 -14.55 0.54
CA HIS A 410 -10.60 -15.38 1.74
C HIS A 410 -11.49 -16.63 1.77
N ALA A 411 -12.08 -17.02 0.62
CA ALA A 411 -12.76 -18.30 0.48
C ALA A 411 -11.83 -19.47 0.89
N ARG A 412 -12.38 -20.45 1.60
CA ARG A 412 -11.58 -21.55 2.20
C ARG A 412 -11.40 -22.79 1.32
N GLY A 413 -12.15 -22.93 0.24
CA GLY A 413 -12.13 -24.13 -0.59
C GLY A 413 -13.04 -24.04 -1.81
N GLN A 414 -13.02 -25.09 -2.63
CA GLN A 414 -13.72 -25.13 -3.92
C GLN A 414 -15.24 -24.95 -3.80
N GLU A 415 -15.88 -25.54 -2.78
CA GLU A 415 -17.33 -25.40 -2.57
C GLU A 415 -17.76 -23.94 -2.32
N HIS A 416 -16.91 -23.11 -1.67
CA HIS A 416 -17.18 -21.68 -1.55
C HIS A 416 -17.15 -20.99 -2.92
N ILE A 417 -16.13 -21.27 -3.74
CA ILE A 417 -16.01 -20.69 -5.09
C ILE A 417 -17.17 -21.09 -5.98
N LYS A 418 -17.60 -22.35 -5.89
CA LYS A 418 -18.77 -22.89 -6.60
C LYS A 418 -20.06 -22.16 -6.21
N LEU A 419 -20.38 -22.07 -4.92
CA LEU A 419 -21.58 -21.37 -4.44
C LEU A 419 -21.56 -19.87 -4.77
N ILE A 420 -20.37 -19.23 -4.72
CA ILE A 420 -20.19 -17.84 -5.14
C ILE A 420 -20.41 -17.71 -6.66
N PHE A 421 -19.88 -18.63 -7.45
CA PHE A 421 -20.01 -18.62 -8.91
C PHE A 421 -21.46 -18.87 -9.36
N GLU A 422 -22.21 -19.73 -8.69
CA GLU A 422 -23.64 -19.96 -8.95
C GLU A 422 -24.47 -18.66 -8.84
N GLU A 423 -24.16 -17.77 -7.88
CA GLU A 423 -24.82 -16.46 -7.75
C GLU A 423 -24.22 -15.36 -8.64
N LEU A 424 -22.89 -15.31 -8.80
CA LEU A 424 -22.19 -14.17 -9.42
C LEU A 424 -21.71 -14.40 -10.86
N GLY A 425 -21.40 -15.63 -11.25
CA GLY A 425 -20.90 -15.98 -12.58
C GLY A 425 -21.85 -15.54 -13.71
N PRO A 426 -23.14 -15.92 -13.67
CA PRO A 426 -24.16 -15.43 -14.61
C PRO A 426 -24.38 -13.90 -14.60
N LYS A 427 -23.76 -13.19 -13.63
CA LYS A 427 -23.88 -11.77 -13.38
C LYS A 427 -22.61 -10.96 -13.67
N PHE A 428 -21.59 -11.57 -14.28
CA PHE A 428 -20.36 -10.87 -14.65
C PHE A 428 -20.61 -9.65 -15.53
N ARG A 429 -21.43 -9.74 -16.59
CA ARG A 429 -21.75 -8.57 -17.43
C ARG A 429 -22.36 -7.43 -16.63
N ASP A 430 -23.41 -7.72 -15.84
CA ASP A 430 -24.08 -6.75 -14.97
C ASP A 430 -23.07 -6.06 -14.02
N LEU A 431 -22.18 -6.83 -13.39
CA LEU A 431 -21.14 -6.31 -12.50
C LEU A 431 -20.10 -5.44 -13.23
N LEU A 432 -19.69 -5.82 -14.45
CA LEU A 432 -18.76 -5.01 -15.24
C LEU A 432 -19.40 -3.66 -15.63
N GLU A 433 -20.63 -3.68 -16.13
CA GLU A 433 -21.39 -2.48 -16.53
C GLU A 433 -21.69 -1.55 -15.35
N LEU A 434 -21.89 -2.09 -14.14
CA LEU A 434 -22.03 -1.33 -12.88
C LEU A 434 -20.70 -0.76 -12.32
N GLY A 435 -19.57 -0.96 -13.01
CA GLY A 435 -18.25 -0.54 -12.53
C GLY A 435 -17.75 -1.35 -11.32
N ARG A 436 -18.17 -2.62 -11.20
CA ARG A 436 -17.83 -3.55 -10.10
C ARG A 436 -16.83 -4.63 -10.53
N ALA A 437 -15.96 -4.29 -11.49
CA ALA A 437 -14.92 -5.19 -12.02
C ALA A 437 -13.99 -5.79 -10.95
N GLY A 438 -13.86 -5.16 -9.78
CA GLY A 438 -13.11 -5.72 -8.64
C GLY A 438 -13.70 -7.04 -8.13
N VAL A 439 -15.04 -7.21 -8.14
CA VAL A 439 -15.71 -8.45 -7.71
C VAL A 439 -15.39 -9.59 -8.68
N VAL A 440 -15.47 -9.31 -9.98
CA VAL A 440 -15.12 -10.27 -11.04
C VAL A 440 -13.63 -10.65 -10.95
N ALA A 441 -12.75 -9.66 -10.76
CA ALA A 441 -11.32 -9.88 -10.57
C ALA A 441 -11.00 -10.75 -9.35
N ALA A 442 -11.69 -10.52 -8.22
CA ALA A 442 -11.55 -11.34 -7.02
C ALA A 442 -11.98 -12.80 -7.28
N LEU A 443 -13.08 -13.04 -8.00
CA LEU A 443 -13.55 -14.40 -8.27
C LEU A 443 -12.61 -15.15 -9.22
N VAL A 444 -12.11 -14.50 -10.27
CA VAL A 444 -11.07 -15.06 -11.15
C VAL A 444 -9.78 -15.35 -10.35
N ALA A 445 -9.34 -14.43 -9.50
CA ALA A 445 -8.14 -14.66 -8.67
C ALA A 445 -8.30 -15.81 -7.66
N SER A 446 -9.48 -15.98 -7.05
CA SER A 446 -9.72 -17.04 -6.07
C SER A 446 -10.03 -18.39 -6.71
N SER A 447 -10.65 -18.40 -7.89
CA SER A 447 -10.80 -19.58 -8.76
C SER A 447 -9.43 -20.13 -9.18
N GLN A 448 -8.46 -19.25 -9.49
CA GLN A 448 -7.06 -19.63 -9.71
C GLN A 448 -6.46 -20.29 -8.47
N LYS A 449 -6.53 -19.62 -7.31
CA LYS A 449 -5.95 -20.04 -6.02
C LYS A 449 -6.44 -21.40 -5.53
N LEU A 450 -7.76 -21.61 -5.57
CA LEU A 450 -8.42 -22.79 -4.98
C LEU A 450 -8.72 -23.89 -6.00
N GLN A 451 -8.43 -23.67 -7.28
CA GLN A 451 -8.68 -24.62 -8.37
C GLN A 451 -10.17 -24.97 -8.56
N GLY A 452 -11.08 -24.04 -8.23
CA GLY A 452 -12.54 -24.21 -8.37
C GLY A 452 -13.12 -23.37 -9.51
N ASN A 453 -14.07 -23.94 -10.26
CA ASN A 453 -14.84 -23.27 -11.34
C ASN A 453 -13.99 -22.52 -12.38
N GLN A 454 -12.78 -23.03 -12.69
CA GLN A 454 -11.83 -22.31 -13.53
C GLN A 454 -12.32 -22.16 -14.98
N HIS A 455 -12.81 -23.24 -15.57
CA HIS A 455 -13.35 -23.22 -16.93
C HIS A 455 -14.58 -22.30 -17.03
N GLU A 456 -15.48 -22.39 -16.06
CA GLU A 456 -16.73 -21.64 -15.99
C GLU A 456 -16.48 -20.14 -15.76
N CYS A 457 -15.49 -19.77 -14.92
CA CYS A 457 -15.07 -18.38 -14.75
C CYS A 457 -14.49 -17.79 -16.05
N CYS A 458 -13.67 -18.55 -16.78
CA CYS A 458 -13.14 -18.12 -18.08
C CYS A 458 -14.24 -17.90 -19.11
N GLN A 459 -15.21 -18.82 -19.18
CA GLN A 459 -16.34 -18.74 -20.09
C GLN A 459 -17.25 -17.54 -19.75
N ALA A 460 -17.66 -17.41 -18.48
CA ALA A 460 -18.50 -16.29 -18.03
C ALA A 460 -17.82 -14.92 -18.22
N LEU A 461 -16.49 -14.83 -18.08
CA LEU A 461 -15.74 -13.60 -18.34
C LEU A 461 -15.70 -13.27 -19.84
N ALA A 462 -15.50 -14.27 -20.71
CA ALA A 462 -15.57 -14.09 -22.15
C ALA A 462 -16.98 -13.63 -22.59
N ASP A 463 -18.02 -14.32 -22.12
CA ASP A 463 -19.42 -14.01 -22.41
C ASP A 463 -19.89 -12.65 -21.84
N ALA A 464 -19.17 -12.11 -20.84
CA ALA A 464 -19.42 -10.77 -20.32
C ALA A 464 -18.87 -9.65 -21.21
N VAL A 465 -17.81 -9.91 -21.99
CA VAL A 465 -17.15 -8.90 -22.85
C VAL A 465 -17.35 -9.11 -24.36
N CYS A 466 -17.76 -10.31 -24.80
CA CYS A 466 -18.21 -10.59 -26.16
C CYS A 466 -19.71 -10.33 -26.33
N LEU A 467 -20.15 -9.97 -27.53
CA LEU A 467 -21.55 -10.10 -27.94
C LEU A 467 -21.79 -11.54 -28.42
N ARG A 468 -23.06 -11.90 -28.65
CA ARG A 468 -23.39 -13.24 -29.18
C ARG A 468 -22.78 -13.42 -30.57
N ASP A 469 -22.27 -14.62 -30.84
CA ASP A 469 -21.68 -15.04 -32.12
C ASP A 469 -20.44 -14.24 -32.58
N GLU A 470 -19.89 -13.37 -31.73
CA GLU A 470 -18.63 -12.67 -32.02
C GLU A 470 -17.40 -13.57 -31.91
N SER A 471 -16.36 -13.23 -32.69
CA SER A 471 -15.06 -13.85 -32.58
C SER A 471 -14.40 -13.57 -31.23
N SER A 472 -13.87 -14.62 -30.59
CA SER A 472 -13.06 -14.53 -29.37
C SER A 472 -11.87 -13.55 -29.47
N VAL A 473 -11.48 -13.12 -30.68
CA VAL A 473 -10.40 -12.16 -30.90
C VAL A 473 -10.61 -10.84 -30.14
N CYS A 474 -11.85 -10.40 -29.88
CA CYS A 474 -12.12 -9.13 -29.18
C CYS A 474 -11.89 -9.16 -27.66
N ILE A 475 -11.78 -10.33 -27.02
CA ILE A 475 -11.76 -10.49 -25.55
C ILE A 475 -10.64 -9.68 -24.88
N VAL A 476 -9.39 -9.89 -25.29
CA VAL A 476 -8.21 -9.24 -24.70
C VAL A 476 -8.19 -7.74 -24.98
N PRO A 477 -8.41 -7.25 -26.22
CA PRO A 477 -8.62 -5.81 -26.47
C PRO A 477 -9.66 -5.17 -25.54
N ARG A 478 -10.84 -5.79 -25.42
CA ARG A 478 -11.93 -5.23 -24.60
C ARG A 478 -11.62 -5.28 -23.12
N LEU A 479 -10.91 -6.29 -22.61
CA LEU A 479 -10.45 -6.32 -21.21
C LEU A 479 -9.32 -5.31 -20.94
N LEU A 480 -8.37 -5.13 -21.86
CA LEU A 480 -7.32 -4.10 -21.77
C LEU A 480 -7.91 -2.68 -21.75
N PHE A 481 -9.06 -2.45 -22.40
CA PHE A 481 -9.73 -1.15 -22.45
C PHE A 481 -11.16 -1.19 -21.87
N LEU A 482 -11.34 -1.94 -20.79
CA LEU A 482 -12.67 -2.31 -20.26
C LEU A 482 -13.65 -1.15 -20.08
N GLU A 483 -13.27 -0.09 -19.37
CA GLU A 483 -14.16 1.07 -19.19
C GLU A 483 -14.50 1.75 -20.53
N ASN A 484 -13.53 1.88 -21.42
CA ASN A 484 -13.74 2.49 -22.75
C ASN A 484 -14.69 1.66 -23.63
N TYR A 485 -14.60 0.33 -23.58
CA TYR A 485 -15.54 -0.56 -24.25
C TYR A 485 -16.94 -0.50 -23.63
N LEU A 486 -17.05 -0.60 -22.30
CA LEU A 486 -18.34 -0.59 -21.59
C LEU A 486 -19.10 0.73 -21.79
N TYR A 487 -18.40 1.87 -21.76
CA TYR A 487 -18.98 3.19 -22.04
C TYR A 487 -19.05 3.55 -23.53
N SER A 488 -18.66 2.65 -24.44
CA SER A 488 -18.87 2.88 -25.88
C SER A 488 -20.37 2.86 -26.21
N VAL A 489 -20.80 3.87 -26.98
CA VAL A 489 -22.15 3.97 -27.54
C VAL A 489 -22.37 2.90 -28.60
N ASP A 490 -21.37 2.71 -29.46
CA ASP A 490 -21.31 1.65 -30.46
C ASP A 490 -20.33 0.57 -29.98
N LYS A 491 -20.86 -0.58 -29.54
CA LYS A 491 -20.06 -1.72 -29.07
C LYS A 491 -19.70 -2.69 -30.18
N GLU A 492 -20.50 -2.73 -31.24
CA GLU A 492 -20.32 -3.62 -32.40
C GLU A 492 -19.13 -3.14 -33.24
N ASN A 493 -19.02 -1.84 -33.49
CA ASN A 493 -17.90 -1.22 -34.21
C ASN A 493 -16.78 -0.71 -33.27
N TRP A 494 -16.75 -1.14 -32.00
CA TRP A 494 -15.69 -0.76 -31.07
C TRP A 494 -14.33 -1.32 -31.53
N SER A 495 -13.32 -0.47 -31.54
CA SER A 495 -11.96 -0.78 -31.99
C SER A 495 -10.91 -0.24 -31.02
N TRP A 496 -9.67 -0.71 -31.17
CA TRP A 496 -8.55 -0.39 -30.28
C TRP A 496 -8.29 1.13 -30.22
N PRO A 497 -8.43 1.78 -29.05
CA PRO A 497 -8.26 3.22 -28.93
C PRO A 497 -6.77 3.59 -28.77
N SER A 498 -6.23 4.35 -29.72
CA SER A 498 -4.82 4.75 -29.68
C SER A 498 -4.53 5.78 -28.58
N GLY A 499 -3.44 5.56 -27.83
CA GLY A 499 -2.91 6.49 -26.84
C GLY A 499 -3.69 6.56 -25.52
N LEU A 500 -4.67 5.69 -25.30
CA LEU A 500 -5.32 5.54 -23.99
C LEU A 500 -4.52 4.60 -23.09
N LYS A 501 -4.59 4.84 -21.78
CA LYS A 501 -4.04 3.91 -20.79
C LYS A 501 -4.91 2.67 -20.67
N MET A 502 -4.27 1.52 -20.45
CA MET A 502 -4.98 0.27 -20.25
C MET A 502 -5.62 0.19 -18.85
N HIS A 503 -6.78 -0.43 -18.78
CA HIS A 503 -7.56 -0.56 -17.56
C HIS A 503 -6.89 -1.54 -16.59
N VAL A 504 -6.65 -1.07 -15.36
CA VAL A 504 -5.88 -1.80 -14.34
C VAL A 504 -6.56 -3.12 -13.96
N LEU A 505 -7.83 -3.12 -13.55
CA LEU A 505 -8.52 -4.35 -13.16
C LEU A 505 -8.73 -5.31 -14.34
N GLY A 506 -8.90 -4.78 -15.56
CA GLY A 506 -8.96 -5.59 -16.79
C GLY A 506 -7.65 -6.33 -17.05
N SER A 507 -6.54 -5.63 -16.90
CA SER A 507 -5.19 -6.18 -17.00
C SER A 507 -4.88 -7.18 -15.88
N LEU A 508 -5.38 -6.96 -14.66
CA LEU A 508 -5.20 -7.88 -13.53
C LEU A 508 -6.05 -9.15 -13.69
N MET A 509 -7.26 -9.05 -14.24
CA MET A 509 -8.05 -10.23 -14.65
C MET A 509 -7.30 -11.06 -15.68
N LEU A 510 -6.75 -10.43 -16.72
CA LEU A 510 -5.94 -11.14 -17.73
C LEU A 510 -4.69 -11.80 -17.15
N GLN A 511 -3.98 -11.13 -16.22
CA GLN A 511 -2.83 -11.71 -15.51
C GLN A 511 -3.22 -12.98 -14.73
N SER A 512 -4.37 -12.97 -14.04
CA SER A 512 -4.89 -14.16 -13.35
C SER A 512 -5.30 -15.26 -14.32
N ILE A 513 -6.00 -14.92 -15.41
CA ILE A 513 -6.43 -15.88 -16.46
C ILE A 513 -5.22 -16.59 -17.08
N PHE A 514 -4.11 -15.89 -17.39
CA PHE A 514 -2.92 -16.54 -17.94
C PHE A 514 -2.15 -17.46 -16.96
N ARG A 515 -2.59 -17.59 -15.70
CA ARG A 515 -2.11 -18.59 -14.73
C ARG A 515 -2.98 -19.86 -14.68
N TYR A 516 -4.06 -19.93 -15.45
CA TYR A 516 -4.95 -21.09 -15.51
C TYR A 516 -4.35 -22.19 -16.42
N PRO A 517 -4.83 -23.45 -16.30
CA PRO A 517 -4.56 -24.49 -17.28
C PRO A 517 -4.94 -24.06 -18.71
N SER A 518 -4.04 -24.30 -19.65
CA SER A 518 -4.11 -23.78 -21.03
C SER A 518 -5.35 -24.21 -21.81
N GLU A 519 -5.91 -25.36 -21.43
CA GLU A 519 -7.11 -25.99 -21.96
C GLU A 519 -8.38 -25.16 -21.73
N PHE A 520 -8.44 -24.40 -20.63
CA PHE A 520 -9.59 -23.58 -20.24
C PHE A 520 -9.56 -22.16 -20.85
N ILE A 521 -8.39 -21.69 -21.28
CA ILE A 521 -8.17 -20.29 -21.69
C ILE A 521 -7.97 -20.10 -23.19
N LYS A 522 -8.32 -21.10 -24.00
CA LYS A 522 -8.11 -21.12 -25.47
C LYS A 522 -8.59 -19.84 -26.16
N SER A 523 -9.75 -19.31 -25.79
CA SER A 523 -10.31 -18.06 -26.32
C SER A 523 -9.42 -16.84 -26.04
N PHE A 524 -8.84 -16.75 -24.84
CA PHE A 524 -7.90 -15.69 -24.46
C PHE A 524 -6.55 -15.84 -25.18
N ILE A 525 -6.05 -17.07 -25.37
CA ILE A 525 -4.84 -17.36 -26.16
C ILE A 525 -5.05 -16.93 -27.62
N ASN A 526 -6.20 -17.27 -28.21
CA ASN A 526 -6.55 -16.86 -29.57
C ASN A 526 -6.59 -15.34 -29.69
N SER A 527 -7.24 -14.67 -28.72
CA SER A 527 -7.35 -13.21 -28.68
C SER A 527 -5.99 -12.50 -28.59
N ILE A 528 -5.16 -12.81 -27.60
CA ILE A 528 -3.87 -12.13 -27.45
C ILE A 528 -2.94 -12.39 -28.64
N THR A 529 -2.90 -13.63 -29.16
CA THR A 529 -2.02 -13.94 -30.31
C THR A 529 -2.50 -13.35 -31.64
N SER A 530 -3.76 -12.90 -31.71
CA SER A 530 -4.35 -12.23 -32.88
C SER A 530 -4.18 -10.70 -32.88
N LEU A 531 -3.70 -10.09 -31.79
CA LEU A 531 -3.39 -8.65 -31.74
C LEU A 531 -2.41 -8.24 -32.84
N GLU A 532 -2.68 -7.17 -33.58
CA GLU A 532 -1.72 -6.58 -34.52
C GLU A 532 -0.42 -6.14 -33.83
N ASP A 533 0.67 -6.12 -34.58
CA ASP A 533 2.03 -5.82 -34.09
C ASP A 533 2.09 -4.48 -33.34
N LYS A 534 1.43 -3.45 -33.89
CA LYS A 534 1.28 -2.13 -33.26
C LYS A 534 0.57 -2.18 -31.90
N HIS A 535 -0.43 -3.06 -31.74
CA HIS A 535 -1.19 -3.23 -30.50
C HIS A 535 -0.39 -4.01 -29.45
N VAL A 536 0.40 -5.01 -29.87
CA VAL A 536 1.33 -5.73 -28.98
C VAL A 536 2.43 -4.78 -28.48
N LEU A 537 2.92 -3.89 -29.34
CA LEU A 537 3.88 -2.85 -28.98
C LEU A 537 3.28 -1.84 -27.99
N GLU A 538 2.08 -1.31 -28.26
CA GLU A 538 1.39 -0.38 -27.36
C GLU A 538 1.10 -1.01 -26.00
N ALA A 539 0.64 -2.27 -25.96
CA ALA A 539 0.50 -3.04 -24.72
C ALA A 539 1.84 -3.20 -23.97
N SER A 540 2.94 -3.44 -24.68
CA SER A 540 4.26 -3.59 -24.05
C SER A 540 4.83 -2.27 -23.52
N LYS A 541 4.35 -1.12 -23.99
CA LYS A 541 4.70 0.22 -23.49
C LYS A 541 3.81 0.67 -22.32
N ASP A 542 2.59 0.16 -22.19
CA ASP A 542 1.68 0.48 -21.08
C ASP A 542 2.05 -0.25 -19.77
N PRO A 543 2.07 0.42 -18.59
CA PRO A 543 2.45 -0.20 -17.32
C PRO A 543 1.55 -1.35 -16.83
N ALA A 544 0.30 -1.43 -17.27
CA ALA A 544 -0.63 -2.52 -16.98
C ALA A 544 -0.64 -3.56 -18.12
N GLY A 545 -0.61 -3.09 -19.37
CA GLY A 545 -0.48 -3.95 -20.56
C GLY A 545 0.77 -4.82 -20.55
N SER A 546 1.92 -4.26 -20.14
CA SER A 546 3.20 -4.98 -20.13
C SER A 546 3.15 -6.17 -19.16
N ARG A 547 2.40 -6.06 -18.06
CA ARG A 547 2.16 -7.16 -17.11
C ARG A 547 1.28 -8.26 -17.68
N VAL A 548 0.35 -7.94 -18.58
CA VAL A 548 -0.44 -8.94 -19.32
C VAL A 548 0.46 -9.71 -20.29
N ILE A 549 1.33 -9.02 -21.03
CA ILE A 549 2.33 -9.65 -21.91
C ILE A 549 3.27 -10.55 -21.09
N GLU A 550 3.80 -10.07 -19.97
CA GLU A 550 4.64 -10.86 -19.06
C GLU A 550 3.93 -12.12 -18.54
N ALA A 551 2.68 -12.00 -18.06
CA ALA A 551 1.90 -13.13 -17.57
C ALA A 551 1.67 -14.21 -18.66
N PHE A 552 1.35 -13.79 -19.89
CA PHE A 552 1.24 -14.69 -21.03
C PHE A 552 2.58 -15.39 -21.35
N LEU A 553 3.71 -14.69 -21.28
CA LEU A 553 5.03 -15.27 -21.56
C LEU A 553 5.52 -16.26 -20.50
N ILE A 554 5.14 -16.11 -19.23
CA ILE A 554 5.49 -17.05 -18.14
C ILE A 554 4.49 -18.19 -17.93
N SER A 555 3.31 -18.14 -18.56
CA SER A 555 2.25 -19.15 -18.46
C SER A 555 2.68 -20.57 -18.90
N SER A 556 1.81 -21.56 -18.69
CA SER A 556 1.95 -22.94 -19.23
C SER A 556 1.69 -23.05 -20.74
N ILE A 557 1.43 -21.94 -21.45
CA ILE A 557 1.07 -21.94 -22.87
C ILE A 557 2.29 -22.36 -23.73
N SER A 558 2.02 -23.13 -24.80
CA SER A 558 3.06 -23.61 -25.72
C SER A 558 3.99 -22.50 -26.25
N ALA A 559 5.29 -22.80 -26.34
CA ALA A 559 6.31 -21.89 -26.86
C ALA A 559 5.99 -21.34 -28.26
N LYS A 560 5.30 -22.11 -29.12
CA LYS A 560 4.85 -21.65 -30.45
C LYS A 560 3.90 -20.45 -30.39
N GLN A 561 2.99 -20.42 -29.41
CA GLN A 561 2.07 -19.29 -29.24
C GLN A 561 2.77 -18.11 -28.55
N LYS A 562 3.66 -18.37 -27.58
CA LYS A 562 4.52 -17.34 -26.96
C LYS A 562 5.37 -16.62 -28.00
N TYR A 563 6.01 -17.37 -28.89
CA TYR A 563 6.83 -16.85 -29.99
C TYR A 563 6.05 -15.91 -30.93
N LYS A 564 4.75 -16.14 -31.17
CA LYS A 564 3.93 -15.22 -32.00
C LYS A 564 3.87 -13.80 -31.42
N ILE A 565 3.87 -13.65 -30.08
CA ILE A 565 3.87 -12.33 -29.45
C ILE A 565 5.26 -11.70 -29.53
N VAL A 566 6.31 -12.46 -29.23
CA VAL A 566 7.68 -11.92 -29.26
C VAL A 566 8.12 -11.55 -30.68
N ALA A 567 7.72 -12.32 -31.70
CA ALA A 567 8.01 -12.00 -33.10
C ALA A 567 7.42 -10.64 -33.55
N LYS A 568 6.30 -10.22 -32.96
CA LYS A 568 5.64 -8.92 -33.23
C LYS A 568 6.32 -7.72 -32.56
N LEU A 569 7.31 -7.96 -31.70
CA LEU A 569 8.12 -6.94 -31.03
C LEU A 569 9.52 -6.80 -31.65
N ARG A 570 9.83 -7.54 -32.72
CA ARG A 570 11.08 -7.40 -33.48
C ARG A 570 11.17 -5.98 -34.06
N GLY A 571 12.35 -5.37 -33.96
CA GLY A 571 12.62 -3.97 -34.28
C GLY A 571 12.32 -2.99 -33.15
N HIS A 572 11.73 -3.46 -32.05
CA HIS A 572 11.27 -2.63 -30.93
C HIS A 572 11.87 -3.05 -29.57
N PHE A 573 12.73 -4.07 -29.50
CA PHE A 573 13.25 -4.55 -28.21
C PHE A 573 14.13 -3.51 -27.51
N GLY A 574 14.90 -2.73 -28.29
CA GLY A 574 15.72 -1.63 -27.79
C GLY A 574 14.93 -0.50 -27.14
N GLU A 575 13.93 0.06 -27.85
CA GLU A 575 13.09 1.14 -27.32
C GLU A 575 12.17 0.70 -26.17
N LEU A 576 11.85 -0.60 -26.07
CA LEU A 576 11.14 -1.15 -24.92
C LEU A 576 12.07 -1.30 -23.70
N ALA A 577 13.31 -1.74 -23.89
CA ALA A 577 14.23 -2.02 -22.79
C ALA A 577 14.61 -0.78 -21.95
N VAL A 578 14.57 0.42 -22.56
CA VAL A 578 14.86 1.69 -21.87
C VAL A 578 13.70 2.17 -21.00
N LEU A 579 12.49 1.62 -21.16
CA LEU A 579 11.32 1.99 -20.36
C LEU A 579 11.38 1.42 -18.93
N PRO A 580 10.79 2.12 -17.93
CA PRO A 580 10.85 1.70 -16.53
C PRO A 580 10.34 0.28 -16.22
N SER A 581 9.33 -0.20 -16.97
CA SER A 581 8.81 -1.57 -16.90
C SER A 581 9.35 -2.48 -18.00
N GLY A 582 9.68 -1.94 -19.18
CA GLY A 582 9.97 -2.75 -20.36
C GLY A 582 11.20 -3.65 -20.23
N ALA A 583 12.20 -3.28 -19.41
CA ALA A 583 13.32 -4.16 -19.09
C ALA A 583 12.87 -5.54 -18.54
N PHE A 584 11.80 -5.59 -17.73
CA PHE A 584 11.24 -6.85 -17.23
C PHE A 584 10.55 -7.63 -18.35
N THR A 585 9.79 -6.97 -19.21
CA THR A 585 9.11 -7.56 -20.36
C THR A 585 10.12 -8.17 -21.35
N ILE A 586 11.21 -7.46 -21.65
CA ILE A 586 12.31 -7.97 -22.50
C ILE A 586 12.97 -9.21 -21.91
N GLU A 587 13.19 -9.25 -20.59
CA GLU A 587 13.70 -10.44 -19.91
C GLU A 587 12.76 -11.65 -20.12
N LYS A 588 11.44 -11.46 -20.00
CA LYS A 588 10.46 -12.54 -20.25
C LYS A 588 10.42 -12.94 -21.73
N CYS A 589 10.50 -11.99 -22.67
CA CYS A 589 10.58 -12.27 -24.12
C CYS A 589 11.80 -13.14 -24.46
N PHE A 590 12.96 -12.83 -23.87
CA PHE A 590 14.21 -13.58 -24.05
C PHE A 590 14.10 -15.01 -23.52
N ASN A 591 13.52 -15.19 -22.32
CA ASN A 591 13.35 -16.52 -21.71
C ASN A 591 12.31 -17.38 -22.46
N ALA A 592 11.30 -16.77 -23.09
CA ALA A 592 10.21 -17.46 -23.78
C ALA A 592 10.52 -17.90 -25.23
N CYS A 593 11.75 -17.68 -25.71
CA CYS A 593 12.11 -17.80 -27.13
C CYS A 593 13.24 -18.78 -27.46
N ASN A 594 13.33 -19.13 -28.76
CA ASN A 594 14.43 -19.91 -29.32
C ASN A 594 15.71 -19.08 -29.48
N MET A 595 16.84 -19.74 -29.78
CA MET A 595 18.14 -19.08 -29.88
C MET A 595 18.20 -17.96 -30.92
N SER A 596 17.61 -18.15 -32.11
CA SER A 596 17.61 -17.13 -33.18
C SER A 596 16.91 -15.82 -32.76
N MET A 597 15.84 -15.92 -31.98
CA MET A 597 15.17 -14.74 -31.43
C MET A 597 15.89 -14.17 -30.19
N LYS A 598 16.52 -15.00 -29.35
CA LYS A 598 17.44 -14.54 -28.29
C LYS A 598 18.58 -13.68 -28.87
N GLU A 599 19.16 -14.12 -29.99
CA GLU A 599 20.18 -13.36 -30.74
C GLU A 599 19.62 -12.07 -31.36
N THR A 600 18.40 -12.11 -31.92
CA THR A 600 17.70 -10.91 -32.42
C THR A 600 17.54 -9.87 -31.31
N ILE A 601 17.00 -10.26 -30.15
CA ILE A 601 16.78 -9.38 -28.99
C ILE A 601 18.09 -8.72 -28.58
N VAL A 602 19.15 -9.50 -28.35
CA VAL A 602 20.43 -8.94 -27.88
C VAL A 602 21.10 -8.06 -28.95
N SER A 603 20.93 -8.37 -30.24
CA SER A 603 21.41 -7.51 -31.33
C SER A 603 20.72 -6.14 -31.33
N GLU A 604 19.41 -6.09 -31.06
CA GLU A 604 18.68 -4.82 -30.92
C GLU A 604 19.07 -4.05 -29.64
N LEU A 605 19.34 -4.74 -28.53
CA LEU A 605 19.79 -4.11 -27.28
C LEU A 605 21.18 -3.46 -27.40
N LEU A 606 22.06 -3.96 -28.27
CA LEU A 606 23.39 -3.36 -28.50
C LEU A 606 23.30 -1.91 -28.98
N SER A 607 22.36 -1.63 -29.90
CA SER A 607 22.12 -0.27 -30.42
C SER A 607 21.67 0.73 -29.36
N PHE A 608 21.20 0.25 -28.20
CA PHE A 608 20.72 1.05 -27.07
C PHE A 608 21.61 0.92 -25.82
N GLN A 609 22.80 0.30 -25.93
CA GLN A 609 23.66 -0.02 -24.78
C GLN A 609 24.02 1.21 -23.93
N GLU A 610 24.30 2.35 -24.56
CA GLU A 610 24.64 3.59 -23.84
C GLU A 610 23.45 4.14 -23.04
N GLU A 611 22.25 4.17 -23.63
CA GLU A 611 21.03 4.62 -22.96
C GLU A 611 20.62 3.66 -21.82
N LEU A 612 20.70 2.35 -22.08
CA LEU A 612 20.46 1.31 -21.09
C LEU A 612 21.44 1.41 -19.92
N SER A 613 22.72 1.73 -20.15
CA SER A 613 23.69 1.89 -19.06
C SER A 613 23.35 3.03 -18.09
N LYS A 614 22.55 4.02 -18.54
CA LYS A 614 22.11 5.18 -17.76
C LYS A 614 20.71 4.99 -17.14
N SER A 615 19.98 3.93 -17.51
CA SER A 615 18.64 3.65 -17.00
C SER A 615 18.67 2.89 -15.67
N ARG A 616 17.58 2.94 -14.89
CA ARG A 616 17.51 2.31 -13.56
C ARG A 616 17.68 0.79 -13.58
N GLN A 617 17.22 0.12 -14.63
CA GLN A 617 17.22 -1.36 -14.74
C GLN A 617 18.12 -1.87 -15.87
N GLY A 618 18.55 -1.00 -16.79
CA GLY A 618 19.34 -1.39 -17.95
C GLY A 618 20.70 -2.02 -17.62
N PRO A 619 21.48 -1.57 -16.61
CA PRO A 619 22.73 -2.24 -16.23
C PRO A 619 22.53 -3.69 -15.76
N TYR A 620 21.42 -3.95 -15.06
CA TYR A 620 21.02 -5.31 -14.67
C TYR A 620 20.62 -6.14 -15.90
N LEU A 621 19.82 -5.59 -16.82
CA LEU A 621 19.40 -6.29 -18.04
C LEU A 621 20.58 -6.64 -18.96
N LEU A 622 21.45 -5.65 -19.24
CA LEU A 622 22.66 -5.81 -20.04
C LEU A 622 23.57 -6.92 -19.49
N LYS A 623 23.76 -6.95 -18.16
CA LYS A 623 24.52 -7.99 -17.46
C LYS A 623 23.82 -9.35 -17.48
N LYS A 624 22.51 -9.40 -17.31
CA LYS A 624 21.74 -10.66 -17.24
C LYS A 624 21.68 -11.39 -18.59
N LEU A 625 21.56 -10.64 -19.68
CA LEU A 625 21.54 -11.18 -21.05
C LEU A 625 22.97 -11.36 -21.65
N ASP A 626 24.02 -10.96 -20.92
CA ASP A 626 25.42 -10.97 -21.37
C ASP A 626 25.60 -10.27 -22.74
N VAL A 627 25.03 -9.07 -22.87
CA VAL A 627 24.98 -8.30 -24.13
C VAL A 627 26.39 -7.96 -24.64
N GLU A 628 27.30 -7.60 -23.74
CA GLU A 628 28.72 -7.35 -24.05
C GLU A 628 29.47 -8.63 -24.43
N GLY A 629 29.14 -9.77 -23.82
CA GLY A 629 29.68 -11.08 -24.17
C GLY A 629 29.22 -11.56 -25.55
N PHE A 630 27.97 -11.28 -25.92
CA PHE A 630 27.47 -11.52 -27.28
C PHE A 630 28.24 -10.67 -28.31
N ALA A 631 28.36 -9.35 -28.09
CA ALA A 631 29.07 -8.46 -29.02
C ALA A 631 30.53 -8.89 -29.28
N ARG A 632 31.25 -9.33 -28.24
CA ARG A 632 32.64 -9.77 -28.38
C ARG A 632 32.78 -11.18 -28.96
N ARG A 633 31.93 -12.12 -28.54
CA ARG A 633 32.10 -13.57 -28.78
C ARG A 633 30.74 -14.29 -28.95
N PRO A 634 30.02 -14.08 -30.07
CA PRO A 634 28.67 -14.62 -30.27
C PRO A 634 28.57 -16.14 -30.07
N GLU A 635 29.50 -16.92 -30.63
CA GLU A 635 29.49 -18.39 -30.51
C GLU A 635 29.71 -18.88 -29.07
N GLN A 636 30.57 -18.21 -28.30
CA GLN A 636 30.78 -18.55 -26.89
C GLN A 636 29.59 -18.12 -26.02
N TRP A 637 28.86 -17.08 -26.41
CA TRP A 637 27.61 -16.69 -25.77
C TRP A 637 26.50 -17.72 -26.06
N ARG A 638 26.34 -18.12 -27.33
CA ARG A 638 25.39 -19.16 -27.77
C ARG A 638 25.63 -20.46 -27.03
N SER A 639 26.87 -20.97 -27.03
CA SER A 639 27.26 -22.18 -26.30
C SER A 639 26.93 -22.09 -24.81
N ARG A 640 27.28 -20.97 -24.13
CA ARG A 640 26.98 -20.77 -22.70
C ARG A 640 25.48 -20.78 -22.39
N LEU A 641 24.62 -20.33 -23.30
CA LEU A 641 23.17 -20.40 -23.13
C LEU A 641 22.62 -21.81 -23.38
N THR A 642 23.06 -22.47 -24.45
CA THR A 642 22.66 -23.86 -24.73
C THR A 642 23.05 -24.80 -23.59
N SER A 643 24.25 -24.67 -23.02
CA SER A 643 24.66 -25.46 -21.85
C SER A 643 23.79 -25.21 -20.62
N LYS A 644 23.40 -23.96 -20.34
CA LYS A 644 22.47 -23.64 -19.24
C LYS A 644 21.10 -24.26 -19.45
N GLU A 645 20.60 -24.26 -20.69
CA GLU A 645 19.30 -24.83 -21.06
C GLU A 645 19.33 -26.38 -20.98
N SER A 646 20.43 -27.02 -21.39
CA SER A 646 20.64 -28.47 -21.23
C SER A 646 20.67 -28.89 -19.76
N VAL A 647 21.53 -28.26 -18.95
CA VAL A 647 21.66 -28.58 -17.50
C VAL A 647 20.35 -28.37 -16.75
N PHE A 648 19.55 -27.35 -17.13
CA PHE A 648 18.23 -27.15 -16.53
C PHE A 648 17.23 -28.25 -16.92
N ASN A 649 17.22 -28.66 -18.20
CA ASN A 649 16.35 -29.74 -18.67
C ASN A 649 16.74 -31.09 -18.04
N GLU A 650 18.03 -31.41 -17.99
CA GLU A 650 18.57 -32.59 -17.29
C GLU A 650 18.17 -32.60 -15.81
N PHE A 651 18.31 -31.47 -15.11
CA PHE A 651 17.86 -31.32 -13.73
C PHE A 651 16.34 -31.57 -13.59
N TYR A 652 15.53 -31.04 -14.51
CA TYR A 652 14.07 -31.23 -14.48
C TYR A 652 13.66 -32.67 -14.82
N GLU A 653 14.35 -33.37 -15.72
CA GLU A 653 14.08 -34.78 -16.02
C GLU A 653 14.47 -35.70 -14.85
N VAL A 654 15.48 -35.33 -14.04
CA VAL A 654 15.91 -36.10 -12.87
C VAL A 654 15.08 -35.79 -11.61
N PHE A 655 14.70 -34.53 -11.39
CA PHE A 655 14.08 -34.07 -10.13
C PHE A 655 12.66 -33.51 -10.26
N GLY A 656 12.09 -33.41 -11.47
CA GLY A 656 10.70 -33.05 -11.68
C GLY A 656 9.76 -34.15 -11.19
N GLN A 657 8.76 -33.79 -10.38
CA GLN A 657 7.79 -34.75 -9.85
C GLN A 657 7.03 -35.47 -10.99
N LYS A 658 6.95 -36.79 -10.92
CA LYS A 658 6.37 -37.65 -11.98
C LYS A 658 4.83 -37.68 -12.02
N ASP A 659 4.17 -36.93 -11.14
CA ASP A 659 2.71 -36.94 -11.00
C ASP A 659 1.99 -35.93 -11.91
N ALA A 660 2.36 -35.94 -13.19
CA ALA A 660 1.57 -35.35 -14.27
C ALA A 660 1.85 -36.09 -15.60
N LYS A 661 0.90 -36.92 -16.05
CA LYS A 661 1.04 -37.63 -17.33
C LYS A 661 0.94 -36.65 -18.51
N SER A 662 2.10 -36.42 -19.13
CA SER A 662 2.32 -35.86 -20.47
C SER A 662 1.67 -34.50 -20.79
N SER A 663 2.44 -33.42 -20.58
CA SER A 663 2.57 -32.41 -21.64
C SER A 663 4.06 -32.10 -21.84
N ARG A 664 4.52 -32.07 -23.10
CA ARG A 664 5.94 -31.97 -23.47
C ARG A 664 6.17 -30.62 -24.15
N GLY A 665 6.90 -29.71 -23.50
CA GLY A 665 7.23 -28.39 -24.05
C GLY A 665 7.72 -27.43 -22.96
N GLY A 666 9.02 -27.13 -22.96
CA GLY A 666 9.70 -26.49 -21.83
C GLY A 666 9.73 -24.95 -21.80
N ASN A 667 10.66 -24.47 -20.98
CA ASN A 667 11.03 -23.08 -20.67
C ASN A 667 10.10 -22.34 -19.69
N PHE A 668 10.31 -22.64 -18.39
CA PHE A 668 9.95 -21.79 -17.27
C PHE A 668 11.22 -21.31 -16.55
N LEU A 669 11.67 -20.08 -16.86
CA LEU A 669 12.68 -19.36 -16.09
C LEU A 669 12.06 -18.08 -15.52
N SER A 670 11.36 -18.22 -14.40
CA SER A 670 11.20 -17.13 -13.44
C SER A 670 10.84 -17.61 -12.03
N ASP A 671 11.71 -17.25 -11.08
CA ASP A 671 11.43 -17.04 -9.66
C ASP A 671 11.08 -18.27 -8.80
N SER A 672 12.13 -18.97 -8.34
CA SER A 672 12.22 -19.54 -6.98
C SER A 672 13.67 -19.87 -6.59
N TYR A 673 14.48 -18.85 -6.31
CA TYR A 673 15.80 -19.02 -5.66
C TYR A 673 16.16 -17.84 -4.74
N LYS A 674 15.43 -17.71 -3.62
CA LYS A 674 15.87 -16.97 -2.42
C LYS A 674 15.35 -17.61 -1.12
N ASN A 675 15.83 -18.83 -0.80
CA ASN A 675 16.21 -19.20 0.59
C ASN A 675 16.90 -20.57 0.70
N THR A 676 16.61 -21.51 -0.20
CA THR A 676 16.89 -22.95 0.00
C THR A 676 18.38 -23.36 0.04
N GLN A 677 19.32 -22.49 -0.33
CA GLN A 677 20.76 -22.79 -0.25
C GLN A 677 21.36 -22.55 1.14
N ALA A 678 20.86 -21.57 1.91
CA ALA A 678 21.44 -21.23 3.22
C ALA A 678 21.25 -22.36 4.25
N GLU A 679 20.09 -23.03 4.22
CA GLU A 679 19.80 -24.15 5.12
C GLU A 679 20.55 -25.42 4.72
N LYS A 680 20.58 -25.77 3.43
CA LYS A 680 21.29 -26.97 2.95
C LYS A 680 22.80 -26.92 3.22
N PHE A 681 23.44 -25.74 3.13
CA PHE A 681 24.84 -25.60 3.53
C PHE A 681 25.08 -25.64 5.05
N LYS A 682 24.07 -25.37 5.89
CA LYS A 682 24.16 -25.63 7.34
C LYS A 682 23.97 -27.11 7.68
N GLY A 683 23.03 -27.79 7.03
CA GLY A 683 22.83 -29.24 7.19
C GLY A 683 24.07 -30.04 6.80
N ILE A 684 24.64 -29.79 5.62
CA ILE A 684 25.84 -30.48 5.13
C ILE A 684 27.07 -30.18 6.01
N ARG A 685 27.19 -28.97 6.59
CA ARG A 685 28.27 -28.68 7.57
C ARG A 685 28.07 -29.44 8.88
N LYS A 686 26.83 -29.54 9.39
CA LYS A 686 26.54 -30.39 10.55
C LYS A 686 26.83 -31.87 10.30
N GLU A 687 26.43 -32.43 9.16
CA GLU A 687 26.74 -33.83 8.83
C GLU A 687 28.25 -34.10 8.73
N ILE A 688 29.04 -33.11 8.31
CA ILE A 688 30.52 -33.19 8.30
C ILE A 688 31.09 -33.09 9.72
N ASP A 689 30.62 -32.17 10.56
CA ASP A 689 31.11 -31.99 11.94
C ASP A 689 30.67 -33.15 12.87
N ASP A 690 29.45 -33.66 12.71
CA ASP A 690 28.91 -34.81 13.45
C ASP A 690 29.58 -36.13 12.99
N GLY A 691 29.89 -36.26 11.68
CA GLY A 691 30.65 -37.37 11.12
C GLY A 691 32.12 -37.44 11.56
N LEU A 692 32.68 -36.32 12.03
CA LEU A 692 34.04 -36.25 12.59
C LEU A 692 34.09 -36.51 14.11
N SER A 693 32.94 -36.62 14.77
CA SER A 693 32.82 -36.59 16.24
C SER A 693 32.50 -37.95 16.89
N SER A 694 32.43 -39.06 16.13
CA SER A 694 32.29 -40.41 16.70
C SER A 694 33.09 -41.47 15.91
N GLY A 695 34.03 -42.18 16.57
CA GLY A 695 34.79 -43.26 15.88
C GLY A 695 36.23 -43.60 16.31
N PHE A 696 36.63 -43.30 17.55
CA PHE A 696 37.70 -43.95 18.35
C PHE A 696 38.95 -44.64 17.70
N ILE A 697 40.13 -44.21 18.22
CA ILE A 697 41.38 -44.97 18.44
C ILE A 697 42.27 -45.34 17.23
N SER A 698 43.37 -44.58 17.18
CA SER A 698 44.71 -44.89 16.67
C SER A 698 45.10 -46.35 16.37
N LYS A 699 45.65 -46.54 15.16
CA LYS A 699 46.90 -47.30 14.93
C LYS A 699 47.67 -46.69 13.75
N SER A 700 48.98 -46.52 13.93
CA SER A 700 49.98 -46.09 12.94
C SER A 700 50.02 -47.01 11.70
N GLY A 701 50.48 -46.61 10.52
CA GLY A 701 51.11 -45.35 10.08
C GLY A 701 52.00 -45.64 8.86
N THR A 702 52.24 -44.67 7.97
CA THR A 702 53.10 -44.84 6.78
C THR A 702 54.48 -44.17 6.96
N PRO A 703 55.59 -44.82 6.57
CA PRO A 703 56.86 -44.13 6.31
C PRO A 703 56.72 -43.34 4.98
N PHE A 704 57.56 -42.38 4.62
CA PHE A 704 59.02 -42.50 4.53
C PHE A 704 59.63 -41.15 4.09
N LEU A 705 60.71 -40.68 4.75
CA LEU A 705 61.86 -40.07 4.08
C LEU A 705 63.02 -39.82 5.08
N ALA A 706 64.24 -40.13 4.63
CA ALA A 706 65.55 -39.78 5.18
C ALA A 706 65.98 -40.32 6.58
N HIS A 707 66.89 -41.32 6.50
CA HIS A 707 67.96 -41.74 7.42
C HIS A 707 68.34 -40.93 8.68
N GLN A 708 68.61 -41.69 9.76
CA GLN A 708 69.57 -41.46 10.86
C GLN A 708 69.36 -40.18 11.74
N GLY A 709 69.52 -40.21 13.07
CA GLY A 709 69.83 -41.32 13.98
C GLY A 709 70.14 -40.80 15.39
N SER A 710 69.15 -40.90 16.31
CA SER A 710 69.25 -40.89 17.78
C SER A 710 70.26 -39.94 18.49
N THR A 711 69.75 -38.98 19.28
CA THR A 711 69.78 -39.09 20.77
C THR A 711 68.89 -38.06 21.50
N LYS A 712 68.11 -38.61 22.46
CA LYS A 712 67.50 -38.05 23.70
C LYS A 712 68.21 -36.79 24.29
N VAL A 713 67.56 -35.86 25.03
CA VAL A 713 66.72 -36.03 26.25
C VAL A 713 65.73 -34.83 26.46
N LYS A 714 64.68 -35.06 27.27
CA LYS A 714 63.72 -34.15 27.98
C LYS A 714 64.32 -32.80 28.49
N LYS A 715 63.60 -31.74 28.91
CA LYS A 715 62.28 -31.64 29.60
C LYS A 715 61.82 -30.15 29.73
N SER A 716 60.50 -29.92 29.86
CA SER A 716 59.80 -28.86 30.65
C SER A 716 60.25 -27.38 30.68
N GLY A 717 59.27 -26.46 30.52
CA GLY A 717 59.02 -25.43 31.55
C GLY A 717 59.08 -23.94 31.16
N ASP A 718 57.90 -23.30 31.19
CA ASP A 718 57.59 -22.01 31.83
C ASP A 718 58.08 -20.63 31.28
N GLN A 719 57.20 -19.63 31.51
CA GLN A 719 57.45 -18.19 31.75
C GLN A 719 57.76 -17.13 30.66
N LYS A 720 57.13 -15.94 30.94
CA LYS A 720 57.53 -14.54 30.65
C LYS A 720 57.45 -14.06 29.18
N SER A 721 56.71 -13.01 28.83
CA SER A 721 56.61 -11.63 29.36
C SER A 721 57.90 -10.80 29.23
N LYS A 722 57.81 -9.64 28.54
CA LYS A 722 58.65 -8.46 28.77
C LYS A 722 58.15 -7.21 28.04
N VAL A 723 57.78 -6.22 28.84
CA VAL A 723 57.75 -4.80 28.48
C VAL A 723 59.17 -4.23 28.63
N ARG A 724 59.56 -3.29 27.76
CA ARG A 724 60.59 -2.23 27.91
C ARG A 724 60.57 -1.37 26.64
N GLY A 725 60.55 -0.04 26.64
CA GLY A 725 60.53 0.94 27.74
C GLY A 725 61.82 1.76 27.83
N PHE A 726 61.71 3.08 27.59
CA PHE A 726 62.75 4.13 27.68
C PHE A 726 63.86 4.06 26.59
N SER A 727 64.51 5.15 26.17
CA SER A 727 64.70 6.47 26.82
C SER A 727 64.62 7.67 25.86
N GLN A 728 64.60 8.85 26.46
CA GLN A 728 64.59 10.21 25.90
C GLN A 728 66.01 10.79 25.93
N ASP A 729 66.46 11.51 24.89
CA ASP A 729 67.44 12.61 25.08
C ASP A 729 67.55 13.63 23.93
N ASN A 730 67.99 14.83 24.33
CA ASN A 730 68.03 16.18 23.77
C ASN A 730 68.66 16.51 22.37
N ASN A 731 68.05 17.53 21.73
CA ASN A 731 68.61 18.77 21.13
C ASN A 731 69.28 18.90 19.72
N ASP A 732 69.17 20.16 19.26
CA ASP A 732 69.84 20.91 18.15
C ASP A 732 69.45 20.57 16.68
N ASP A 733 69.28 21.51 15.75
CA ASP A 733 69.01 22.98 15.74
C ASP A 733 68.53 23.37 14.30
N PHE A 734 68.38 24.67 14.00
CA PHE A 734 68.19 25.33 12.68
C PHE A 734 66.77 25.56 12.12
N SER A 735 66.18 26.65 12.62
CA SER A 735 65.52 27.74 11.85
C SER A 735 65.34 27.63 10.32
N LYS A 736 64.13 27.97 9.84
CA LYS A 736 63.86 29.33 9.30
C LYS A 736 62.38 29.62 9.03
N SER A 737 62.00 30.87 9.27
CA SER A 737 60.66 31.42 9.09
C SER A 737 60.53 32.25 7.81
N LYS A 738 59.30 32.39 7.29
CA LYS A 738 58.66 33.70 6.99
C LYS A 738 57.24 33.59 6.41
N LYS A 739 56.26 34.13 7.14
CA LYS A 739 55.07 34.81 6.57
C LYS A 739 55.41 36.29 6.38
N HIS A 740 54.87 36.96 5.36
CA HIS A 740 54.11 38.23 5.51
C HIS A 740 53.50 38.74 4.18
N LYS A 741 52.24 39.25 4.19
CA LYS A 741 51.79 40.68 4.01
C LYS A 741 52.18 41.29 2.64
N THR A 742 51.43 42.18 1.97
CA THR A 742 50.48 43.26 2.36
C THR A 742 49.79 43.71 1.03
N SER A 743 48.47 43.94 0.88
CA SER A 743 47.58 45.03 1.34
C SER A 743 47.18 46.07 0.26
N LYS A 744 45.97 46.65 0.43
CA LYS A 744 45.50 48.02 0.05
C LYS A 744 44.75 48.31 -1.28
N ASP A 745 43.51 48.77 -1.05
CA ASP A 745 42.87 50.04 -1.48
C ASP A 745 42.49 50.32 -2.96
N GLY A 746 41.28 50.86 -3.15
CA GLY A 746 40.85 51.50 -4.40
C GLY A 746 39.32 51.60 -4.61
N GLU A 747 38.63 52.54 -3.94
CA GLU A 747 37.26 52.93 -4.32
C GLU A 747 37.25 53.78 -5.62
N SER A 748 36.20 53.69 -6.46
CA SER A 748 35.32 54.84 -6.77
C SER A 748 34.32 54.64 -7.93
N ALA A 749 33.17 55.33 -7.79
CA ALA A 749 32.30 55.92 -8.81
C ALA A 749 31.49 55.05 -9.84
N LYS A 750 30.18 55.07 -9.61
CA LYS A 750 29.04 54.77 -10.50
C LYS A 750 29.16 55.29 -11.95
N ASN A 751 28.62 54.53 -12.93
CA ASN A 751 27.60 55.10 -13.84
C ASN A 751 26.73 54.06 -14.58
N GLU A 752 25.52 54.48 -14.93
CA GLU A 752 24.49 53.69 -15.63
C GLU A 752 24.26 54.27 -17.05
N LYS A 753 24.17 53.44 -18.11
CA LYS A 753 23.36 53.77 -19.31
C LYS A 753 23.14 52.64 -20.33
N LYS A 754 21.89 52.58 -20.82
CA LYS A 754 21.43 51.84 -22.02
C LYS A 754 21.76 52.59 -23.34
N ARG A 755 21.54 51.88 -24.47
CA ARG A 755 21.40 52.32 -25.90
C ARG A 755 22.67 52.12 -26.76
N ARG A 756 22.61 51.86 -28.09
CA ARG A 756 21.47 51.87 -29.07
C ARG A 756 21.75 51.03 -30.34
N LYS A 757 20.70 50.80 -31.14
CA LYS A 757 20.71 50.33 -32.55
C LYS A 757 21.30 51.35 -33.55
N LYS A 758 21.73 50.85 -34.72
CA LYS A 758 21.56 51.43 -36.09
C LYS A 758 21.98 50.37 -37.15
N ASP A 759 21.76 50.53 -38.46
CA ASP A 759 20.53 50.57 -39.29
C ASP A 759 20.94 50.43 -40.79
N GLY A 760 20.00 50.07 -41.70
CA GLY A 760 20.18 50.06 -43.18
C GLY A 760 19.94 48.68 -43.83
N LEU A 761 18.93 48.32 -44.64
CA LEU A 761 18.04 48.93 -45.68
C LEU A 761 18.57 48.99 -47.12
N SER A 762 17.92 48.22 -48.01
CA SER A 762 17.76 48.53 -49.45
C SER A 762 16.50 47.84 -50.04
N GLU A 763 15.80 48.57 -50.92
CA GLU A 763 14.55 48.33 -51.66
C GLU A 763 14.54 47.03 -52.54
N SER A 764 13.44 46.36 -52.95
CA SER A 764 12.03 46.66 -53.34
C SER A 764 11.78 46.93 -54.84
N LEU A 765 10.98 46.10 -55.56
CA LEU A 765 10.33 46.43 -56.85
C LEU A 765 9.18 45.46 -57.32
N ASN A 766 7.94 45.96 -57.21
CA ASN A 766 6.69 45.76 -58.02
C ASN A 766 6.44 44.63 -59.08
N LYS A 767 5.28 43.93 -58.95
CA LYS A 767 4.02 44.02 -59.78
C LYS A 767 3.03 42.87 -59.40
N LYS A 768 1.74 43.08 -59.04
CA LYS A 768 0.50 43.36 -59.86
C LYS A 768 0.13 42.22 -60.85
N ARG A 769 -1.14 41.77 -61.05
CA ARG A 769 -2.50 42.10 -60.50
C ARG A 769 -3.58 41.10 -61.05
N LYS A 770 -4.86 41.29 -60.63
CA LYS A 770 -6.15 40.66 -61.09
C LYS A 770 -6.50 39.33 -60.37
N ALA A 771 -7.69 39.08 -59.80
CA ALA A 771 -9.10 39.50 -60.01
C ALA A 771 -9.78 38.87 -61.25
N GLY A 772 -10.86 38.10 -61.04
CA GLY A 772 -11.56 37.33 -62.09
C GLY A 772 -12.99 37.81 -62.37
N ILE A 773 -13.71 37.06 -63.23
CA ILE A 773 -15.17 36.94 -63.45
C ILE A 773 -15.36 36.01 -64.69
N SER A 774 -16.46 35.22 -64.70
CA SER A 774 -17.15 34.45 -65.79
C SER A 774 -16.35 33.92 -67.01
N ASP A 775 -16.58 32.70 -67.50
CA ASP A 775 -17.88 32.10 -67.84
C ASP A 775 -18.18 30.73 -67.18
#